data_AF-A0A0E0MJH1-F1
#
_entry.id   AF-A0A0E0MJH1-F1
#
_cell.length_a   1.000
_cell.length_b   1.000
_cell.length_c   1.000
_cell.angle_alpha   90.00
_cell.angle_beta   90.00
_cell.angle_gamma   90.00
#
_symmetry.space_group_name_H-M   'P 1'
#
loop_
_entity.id
_entity.type
_entity.pdbx_description
1 polymer ?
#
loop_
_entity_poly.entity_id
_entity_poly.type
_entity_poly.pdbx_seq_one_letter_code
_entity_poly.pdbx_strand_id
1 'polypeptide(L)'
;MASSLLSSPKPCSSSSANPTSTPLRPRAQTFSPFRAADPRFSSHGLAAANPSASRRCYHLAFARPVRASMAQPRRPEYVPNRIDDPNYVRIFDTTLRDGEQSPGATMTSAEKLVVARQLARLGVDIIEAGFPASSPDDLDAVRSIAIEVGNTPVGEDGHVPVICGLSRCNKRDIDAAWEAVRHARRPRIHTFIATSEIHMQHKLRKTPEQVVGIAKEMVAYARSLGCPDVEFSPEDAGRSNREFLYHILEEVIKAGATTLNIPDTVGYTLPYEFGKLIADIKANTPGIENAIISTHCQNDLGLATANTLAGAHAGARQLEVTINGIGERAGNASLEEVVMAIKCRRELLGGLYTGINTQHITMSSKMVQEHSGLHVQPHKAIVGANAFAHESGIHQDGMLKYKGTYEIISPDDIGLTRANEFGIVLGKLSGRHAVRSKLVELGYEITDKEFEDFFKRYKEVAEKKKRVTDEDIEALLSDEIFQPKATCGTLGLSTATVKLIGPDGEEKIACAVGTGPVDAAYKAVDEIIQIPTVLREYSMTSVTEGIDAIATTRVVVTGDVSDSKHALTGHSFNRAFSGSGAALDIVVSSVRAYLSALNKMSSFVGAIKASSEIATMNITAKLLALAVFAAAAILSLDSRSDVRQLEIRDGDVELIPLLDGAAGPESIVFGDAGEGPYTSVSDGRILKWLPPPERRWVEHSCSVPELGSKDTKREQECGRPLGLKFNSKTGEFYVADAYLGLRVVSPGENVSRPLVPEWAGSPFMFSNGVEIDHETGIIYFTETSTRFQRREFLNIVITGDNTGRLLKYDPKENKVEVLVDGLRFPNGLAMSEDGSYLLLAETTTGKILRYWLKTPKASTIEEVAQLPGFPDNIKMSPRGGFWVGLHAKRGKIAEWSISYPWLRKLILKLPAQRIQRITSFLTGFGRQVIALRLSEDGKTIEAMSVHGDARKVFKSISEVEEKDGSLWIGSVQIRAPPLTHTHITEKPRSRASASPTI
;
A
#
# COMPACT_ATOMS: atom_id res chain seq x y z
N MET A 1 -1.48 -19.16 -45.10
CA MET A 1 -1.57 -19.81 -46.42
C MET A 1 -1.05 -18.77 -47.43
N ALA A 2 0.15 -18.97 -47.98
CA ALA A 2 0.44 -19.70 -49.24
C ALA A 2 0.12 -18.83 -50.49
N SER A 3 1.08 -18.36 -51.30
CA SER A 3 1.96 -19.06 -52.27
C SER A 3 1.43 -18.81 -53.71
N SER A 4 2.18 -18.56 -54.81
CA SER A 4 3.62 -18.31 -55.05
C SER A 4 3.93 -18.05 -56.55
N LEU A 5 5.17 -17.61 -56.82
CA LEU A 5 6.02 -17.71 -58.05
C LEU A 5 6.16 -16.41 -58.87
N LEU A 6 7.34 -15.90 -59.30
CA LEU A 6 8.62 -16.46 -59.84
C LEU A 6 8.47 -17.00 -61.28
N SER A 7 9.33 -16.63 -62.25
CA SER A 7 10.77 -16.97 -62.28
C SER A 7 11.69 -15.93 -62.98
N SER A 8 12.91 -16.32 -63.36
CA SER A 8 14.06 -15.46 -63.77
C SER A 8 14.74 -15.96 -65.06
N PRO A 9 15.88 -15.38 -65.48
CA PRO A 9 17.11 -16.21 -65.46
C PRO A 9 18.41 -15.50 -65.03
N LYS A 10 19.48 -16.30 -64.84
CA LYS A 10 20.89 -15.89 -64.62
C LYS A 10 21.77 -16.23 -65.85
N PRO A 11 23.11 -15.99 -65.80
CA PRO A 11 24.01 -17.10 -65.45
C PRO A 11 25.12 -16.76 -64.42
N CYS A 12 25.91 -17.77 -64.02
CA CYS A 12 27.06 -17.70 -63.08
C CYS A 12 28.40 -17.73 -63.87
N SER A 13 29.63 -17.77 -63.32
CA SER A 13 30.20 -18.10 -61.98
C SER A 13 31.61 -17.43 -61.84
N SER A 14 32.60 -17.74 -60.97
CA SER A 14 32.87 -18.79 -59.96
C SER A 14 34.01 -18.36 -58.98
N SER A 15 34.15 -19.09 -57.85
CA SER A 15 35.39 -19.51 -57.11
C SER A 15 36.56 -18.53 -56.81
N SER A 16 37.33 -18.63 -55.69
CA SER A 16 37.43 -19.58 -54.56
C SER A 16 37.85 -18.86 -53.25
N ALA A 17 38.28 -19.55 -52.17
CA ALA A 17 38.36 -18.97 -50.81
C ALA A 17 39.48 -19.53 -49.88
N ASN A 18 39.76 -18.76 -48.79
CA ASN A 18 40.39 -19.16 -47.49
C ASN A 18 41.90 -19.53 -47.46
N PRO A 19 42.58 -19.56 -46.28
CA PRO A 19 42.35 -18.88 -44.98
C PRO A 19 43.60 -18.29 -44.25
N THR A 20 43.35 -17.49 -43.20
CA THR A 20 44.14 -17.25 -41.94
C THR A 20 45.68 -17.40 -41.85
N SER A 21 46.38 -16.33 -41.42
CA SER A 21 47.13 -16.30 -40.14
C SER A 21 47.69 -14.90 -39.79
N THR A 22 47.86 -14.63 -38.48
CA THR A 22 48.42 -13.41 -37.83
C THR A 22 49.92 -13.62 -37.49
N PRO A 23 50.76 -12.61 -37.09
CA PRO A 23 50.41 -11.46 -36.21
C PRO A 23 51.17 -10.11 -36.43
N LEU A 24 50.97 -9.20 -35.45
CA LEU A 24 51.76 -7.99 -35.08
C LEU A 24 51.34 -6.60 -35.62
N ARG A 25 51.69 -5.60 -34.80
CA ARG A 25 51.41 -4.15 -34.76
C ARG A 25 52.63 -3.51 -34.03
N PRO A 26 52.76 -2.17 -33.83
CA PRO A 26 52.08 -1.02 -34.46
C PRO A 26 53.05 0.13 -34.87
N ARG A 27 52.57 1.13 -35.62
CA ARG A 27 52.79 2.58 -35.34
C ARG A 27 51.99 3.48 -36.28
N ALA A 28 51.75 4.73 -35.86
CA ALA A 28 51.23 5.82 -36.69
C ALA A 28 51.85 7.15 -36.23
N GLN A 29 52.07 8.08 -37.17
CA GLN A 29 52.56 9.45 -36.99
C GLN A 29 51.74 10.34 -37.95
N THR A 30 51.03 11.42 -37.56
CA THR A 30 51.39 12.68 -36.85
C THR A 30 52.09 13.73 -37.72
N PHE A 31 51.31 14.72 -38.18
CA PHE A 31 51.70 16.06 -38.64
C PHE A 31 50.48 17.00 -38.43
N SER A 32 50.57 18.33 -38.27
CA SER A 32 51.54 19.19 -37.55
C SER A 32 51.00 20.64 -37.54
N PRO A 33 50.99 21.38 -36.41
CA PRO A 33 50.62 22.81 -36.38
C PRO A 33 51.81 23.78 -36.15
N PHE A 34 51.78 24.95 -36.80
CA PHE A 34 52.63 26.13 -36.51
C PHE A 34 51.72 27.25 -35.96
N ARG A 35 52.02 27.90 -34.82
CA ARG A 35 52.95 29.04 -34.58
C ARG A 35 52.55 30.33 -35.33
N ALA A 36 52.55 31.52 -34.74
CA ALA A 36 53.01 32.02 -33.42
C ALA A 36 52.05 33.17 -32.92
N ALA A 37 52.21 33.88 -31.80
CA ALA A 37 53.36 34.12 -30.92
C ALA A 37 52.96 34.33 -29.42
N ASP A 38 53.90 34.80 -28.61
CA ASP A 38 54.01 34.64 -27.14
C ASP A 38 54.14 36.01 -26.42
N PRO A 39 53.89 36.13 -25.10
CA PRO A 39 55.04 36.22 -24.19
C PRO A 39 54.89 35.59 -22.78
N ARG A 40 55.66 34.52 -22.55
CA ARG A 40 56.57 34.23 -21.41
C ARG A 40 56.15 34.61 -19.97
N PHE A 41 56.21 33.61 -19.08
CA PHE A 41 56.90 33.74 -17.77
C PHE A 41 57.34 32.38 -17.21
N SER A 42 58.59 32.27 -16.71
CA SER A 42 59.07 31.11 -15.93
C SER A 42 60.37 31.41 -15.15
N SER A 43 60.49 30.88 -13.92
CA SER A 43 61.74 30.54 -13.18
C SER A 43 62.87 31.60 -13.09
N HIS A 44 63.39 32.00 -11.92
CA HIS A 44 63.89 31.20 -10.80
C HIS A 44 63.89 31.98 -9.45
N GLY A 45 64.27 31.33 -8.34
CA GLY A 45 64.25 31.92 -6.99
C GLY A 45 65.64 32.30 -6.41
N LEU A 46 65.69 32.33 -5.07
CA LEU A 46 66.77 32.75 -4.12
C LEU A 46 66.67 34.19 -3.58
N ALA A 47 66.54 34.27 -2.23
CA ALA A 47 67.14 35.18 -1.23
C ALA A 47 67.49 36.66 -1.57
N ALA A 48 67.37 37.66 -0.68
CA ALA A 48 66.80 37.84 0.67
C ALA A 48 66.73 39.39 0.94
N ALA A 49 66.29 40.00 2.06
CA ALA A 49 66.09 39.55 3.44
C ALA A 49 65.14 40.49 4.23
N ASN A 50 64.72 40.05 5.44
CA ASN A 50 63.99 40.80 6.50
C ASN A 50 62.55 41.24 6.13
N PRO A 51 61.57 41.13 7.07
CA PRO A 51 61.60 41.83 8.36
C PRO A 51 61.62 40.94 9.61
N SER A 52 61.95 41.55 10.74
CA SER A 52 61.94 40.97 12.08
C SER A 52 60.59 41.11 12.80
N ALA A 53 60.08 40.04 13.42
CA ALA A 53 59.58 40.07 14.82
C ALA A 53 59.09 38.70 15.34
N SER A 54 59.64 38.29 16.49
CA SER A 54 59.03 37.54 17.60
C SER A 54 57.81 36.61 17.36
N ARG A 55 58.01 35.31 17.59
CA ARG A 55 56.93 34.34 17.84
C ARG A 55 56.13 34.72 19.11
N ARG A 56 54.80 34.69 19.04
CA ARG A 56 53.93 34.26 20.16
C ARG A 56 52.77 33.42 19.63
N CYS A 57 52.37 32.40 20.39
CA CYS A 57 51.22 31.57 20.08
C CYS A 57 49.93 32.36 20.34
N TYR A 58 48.95 32.23 19.44
CA TYR A 58 47.55 32.49 19.75
C TYR A 58 46.75 31.24 19.39
N HIS A 59 46.01 30.70 20.37
CA HIS A 59 45.00 29.69 20.10
C HIS A 59 43.87 30.35 19.31
N LEU A 60 43.76 30.03 18.02
CA LEU A 60 42.46 30.11 17.34
C LEU A 60 41.60 28.95 17.85
N ALA A 61 41.02 29.16 19.03
CA ALA A 61 39.92 28.34 19.50
C ALA A 61 38.75 28.54 18.52
N PHE A 62 38.53 27.55 17.65
CA PHE A 62 37.29 27.45 16.87
C PHE A 62 36.13 27.22 17.85
N ALA A 63 35.58 28.33 18.36
CA ALA A 63 34.33 28.33 19.08
C ALA A 63 33.29 27.60 18.22
N ARG A 64 32.59 26.64 18.82
CA ARG A 64 31.43 26.01 18.19
C ARG A 64 30.52 27.12 17.65
N PRO A 65 30.05 27.05 16.38
CA PRO A 65 28.94 27.90 15.98
C PRO A 65 27.77 27.54 16.88
N VAL A 66 27.46 28.41 17.84
CA VAL A 66 26.24 28.32 18.63
C VAL A 66 25.11 28.35 17.62
N ARG A 67 24.30 27.30 17.59
CA ARG A 67 23.18 27.16 16.65
C ARG A 67 22.06 28.10 17.09
N ALA A 68 22.31 29.40 16.96
CA ALA A 68 21.33 30.44 17.11
C ALA A 68 20.20 30.12 16.13
N SER A 69 19.01 29.86 16.67
CA SER A 69 17.81 29.71 15.85
C SER A 69 17.49 31.09 15.30
N MET A 70 18.04 31.41 14.13
CA MET A 70 17.49 32.47 13.30
C MET A 70 16.07 32.04 12.94
N ALA A 71 15.09 32.65 13.62
CA ALA A 71 13.69 32.47 13.28
C ALA A 71 13.52 32.72 11.78
N GLN A 72 12.82 31.82 11.09
CA GLN A 72 12.52 31.98 9.67
C GLN A 72 11.85 33.36 9.47
N PRO A 73 12.27 34.15 8.47
CA PRO A 73 11.63 35.45 8.23
C PRO A 73 10.15 35.20 7.92
N ARG A 74 9.26 35.86 8.66
CA ARG A 74 7.81 35.66 8.50
C ARG A 74 7.40 35.97 7.06
N ARG A 75 6.50 35.17 6.49
CA ARG A 75 5.95 35.40 5.14
C ARG A 75 5.41 36.83 5.04
N PRO A 76 5.81 37.63 4.02
CA PRO A 76 5.19 38.94 3.77
C PRO A 76 3.69 38.81 3.51
N GLU A 77 2.94 39.90 3.70
CA GLU A 77 1.54 39.91 3.30
C GLU A 77 1.38 39.76 1.79
N TYR A 78 0.38 38.98 1.36
CA TYR A 78 0.09 38.79 -0.04
C TYR A 78 -0.67 39.99 -0.62
N VAL A 79 0.05 40.85 -1.36
CA VAL A 79 -0.52 41.91 -2.20
C VAL A 79 -0.34 41.51 -3.67
N PRO A 80 -1.40 41.37 -4.49
CA PRO A 80 -1.34 40.83 -5.86
C PRO A 80 -0.10 41.22 -6.68
N ASN A 81 0.15 42.52 -6.81
CA ASN A 81 1.20 43.07 -7.66
C ASN A 81 2.47 43.56 -6.95
N ARG A 82 2.62 43.33 -5.64
CA ARG A 82 3.73 43.86 -4.83
C ARG A 82 4.18 42.85 -3.78
N ILE A 83 5.48 42.83 -3.49
CA ILE A 83 6.08 42.05 -2.39
C ILE A 83 6.96 43.01 -1.58
N ASP A 84 6.74 43.07 -0.27
CA ASP A 84 7.37 44.08 0.60
C ASP A 84 8.82 43.75 0.97
N ASP A 85 9.15 42.45 1.09
CA ASP A 85 10.55 42.01 1.18
C ASP A 85 11.06 41.69 -0.24
N PRO A 86 12.01 42.47 -0.80
CA PRO A 86 12.54 42.23 -2.15
C PRO A 86 13.36 40.93 -2.29
N ASN A 87 13.53 40.18 -1.20
CA ASN A 87 14.16 38.86 -1.17
C ASN A 87 13.15 37.70 -1.08
N TYR A 88 11.87 37.97 -0.80
CA TYR A 88 10.85 36.92 -0.79
C TYR A 88 10.46 36.53 -2.20
N VAL A 89 10.46 35.22 -2.47
CA VAL A 89 10.06 34.63 -3.75
C VAL A 89 8.81 33.79 -3.54
N ARG A 90 7.73 34.14 -4.25
CA ARG A 90 6.49 33.37 -4.27
C ARG A 90 6.69 32.06 -5.01
N ILE A 91 6.21 30.97 -4.44
CA ILE A 91 6.14 29.67 -5.13
C ILE A 91 4.70 29.43 -5.57
N PHE A 92 4.52 29.34 -6.88
CA PHE A 92 3.27 29.00 -7.54
C PHE A 92 3.35 27.53 -7.98
N ASP A 93 2.45 26.69 -7.49
CA ASP A 93 2.38 25.30 -7.88
C ASP A 93 1.29 25.10 -8.96
N THR A 94 1.66 24.45 -10.07
CA THR A 94 0.74 24.07 -11.17
C THR A 94 0.65 22.55 -11.33
N THR A 95 0.90 21.78 -10.27
CA THR A 95 0.81 20.30 -10.27
C THR A 95 -0.62 19.84 -10.63
N LEU A 96 -1.64 20.61 -10.23
CA LEU A 96 -3.06 20.31 -10.47
C LEU A 96 -3.61 20.80 -11.82
N ARG A 97 -2.76 21.45 -12.64
CA ARG A 97 -3.13 21.94 -13.98
C ARG A 97 -2.11 21.54 -15.04
N ASP A 98 -0.89 22.08 -15.03
CA ASP A 98 0.13 21.68 -16.01
C ASP A 98 0.63 20.27 -15.73
N GLY A 99 0.87 19.95 -14.45
CA GLY A 99 1.31 18.62 -14.02
C GLY A 99 0.37 17.47 -14.41
N GLU A 100 -0.94 17.74 -14.44
CA GLU A 100 -1.96 16.78 -14.87
C GLU A 100 -1.95 16.51 -16.39
N GLN A 101 -1.42 17.44 -17.20
CA GLN A 101 -1.36 17.28 -18.66
C GLN A 101 -0.36 16.20 -19.09
N SER A 102 0.56 15.79 -18.20
CA SER A 102 1.37 14.57 -18.39
C SER A 102 0.48 13.36 -18.74
N PRO A 103 0.71 12.65 -19.87
CA PRO A 103 -0.09 11.49 -20.25
C PRO A 103 -0.15 10.41 -19.16
N GLY A 104 -1.35 10.19 -18.62
CA GLY A 104 -1.62 9.24 -17.54
C GLY A 104 -1.70 9.83 -16.13
N ALA A 105 -1.42 11.13 -15.95
CA ALA A 105 -1.41 11.80 -14.64
C ALA A 105 -2.78 12.33 -14.15
N THR A 106 -3.86 12.05 -14.89
CA THR A 106 -5.21 12.59 -14.65
C THR A 106 -5.74 12.23 -13.26
N MET A 107 -6.16 13.24 -12.49
CA MET A 107 -6.67 13.10 -11.12
C MET A 107 -8.17 13.38 -11.06
N THR A 108 -8.92 12.61 -10.27
CA THR A 108 -10.32 12.98 -10.01
C THR A 108 -10.42 14.23 -9.14
N SER A 109 -11.52 14.97 -9.21
CA SER A 109 -11.80 16.15 -8.37
C SER A 109 -11.56 15.93 -6.87
N ALA A 110 -11.81 14.73 -6.35
CA ALA A 110 -11.54 14.35 -4.96
C ALA A 110 -10.03 14.23 -4.66
N GLU A 111 -9.23 13.77 -5.63
CA GLU A 111 -7.79 13.59 -5.51
C GLU A 111 -7.05 14.92 -5.69
N LYS A 112 -7.48 15.75 -6.66
CA LYS A 112 -7.04 17.15 -6.77
C LYS A 112 -7.20 17.88 -5.43
N LEU A 113 -8.35 17.73 -4.77
CA LEU A 113 -8.64 18.34 -3.47
C LEU A 113 -7.78 17.77 -2.32
N VAL A 114 -7.39 16.48 -2.36
CA VAL A 114 -6.43 15.91 -1.39
C VAL A 114 -5.02 16.50 -1.59
N VAL A 115 -4.55 16.55 -2.83
CA VAL A 115 -3.25 17.15 -3.18
C VAL A 115 -3.22 18.65 -2.87
N ALA A 116 -4.29 19.41 -3.15
CA ALA A 116 -4.41 20.83 -2.83
C ALA A 116 -4.25 21.13 -1.33
N ARG A 117 -4.86 20.32 -0.44
CA ARG A 117 -4.66 20.42 1.02
C ARG A 117 -3.19 20.18 1.41
N GLN A 118 -2.48 19.31 0.71
CA GLN A 118 -1.08 19.01 0.97
C GLN A 118 -0.13 20.08 0.41
N LEU A 119 -0.45 20.69 -0.74
CA LEU A 119 0.25 21.87 -1.27
C LEU A 119 0.11 23.08 -0.31
N ALA A 120 -1.09 23.28 0.25
CA ALA A 120 -1.31 24.31 1.27
C ALA A 120 -0.45 24.07 2.53
N ARG A 121 -0.34 22.83 3.01
CA ARG A 121 0.54 22.45 4.15
C ARG A 121 2.04 22.59 3.83
N LEU A 122 2.43 22.32 2.59
CA LEU A 122 3.78 22.59 2.07
C LEU A 122 4.09 24.09 2.05
N GLY A 123 3.07 24.95 2.04
CA GLY A 123 3.19 26.40 2.19
C GLY A 123 3.37 27.16 0.88
N VAL A 124 2.93 26.60 -0.26
CA VAL A 124 2.96 27.29 -1.56
C VAL A 124 2.11 28.57 -1.51
N ASP A 125 2.54 29.62 -2.19
CA ASP A 125 1.85 30.91 -2.17
C ASP A 125 0.60 30.90 -3.06
N ILE A 126 0.67 30.25 -4.22
CA ILE A 126 -0.41 30.09 -5.19
C ILE A 126 -0.55 28.62 -5.58
N ILE A 127 -1.79 28.16 -5.75
CA ILE A 127 -2.15 26.86 -6.34
C ILE A 127 -2.96 27.12 -7.61
N GLU A 128 -2.46 26.72 -8.77
CA GLU A 128 -3.26 26.64 -10.00
C GLU A 128 -3.99 25.30 -10.03
N ALA A 129 -5.28 25.35 -9.69
CA ALA A 129 -6.07 24.17 -9.33
C ALA A 129 -6.64 23.39 -10.53
N GLY A 130 -6.56 23.96 -11.73
CA GLY A 130 -7.14 23.40 -12.96
C GLY A 130 -7.35 24.46 -14.05
N PHE A 131 -8.03 24.08 -15.11
CA PHE A 131 -8.43 24.93 -16.24
C PHE A 131 -9.97 24.85 -16.40
N PRO A 132 -10.76 25.60 -15.60
CA PRO A 132 -12.23 25.45 -15.49
C PRO A 132 -13.05 25.44 -16.78
N ALA A 133 -12.53 25.97 -17.90
CA ALA A 133 -13.20 25.94 -19.20
C ALA A 133 -12.97 24.64 -20.00
N SER A 134 -12.23 23.67 -19.43
CA SER A 134 -11.92 22.36 -20.02
C SER A 134 -13.11 21.40 -19.92
N SER A 135 -13.73 21.31 -18.74
CA SER A 135 -14.84 20.41 -18.43
C SER A 135 -15.60 20.88 -17.16
N PRO A 136 -16.85 20.44 -16.94
CA PRO A 136 -17.57 20.74 -15.71
C PRO A 136 -16.90 20.19 -14.44
N ASP A 137 -16.27 19.00 -14.51
CA ASP A 137 -15.60 18.38 -13.37
C ASP A 137 -14.38 19.20 -12.92
N ASP A 138 -13.58 19.71 -13.87
CA ASP A 138 -12.43 20.57 -13.56
C ASP A 138 -12.86 21.96 -13.03
N LEU A 139 -14.01 22.48 -13.46
CA LEU A 139 -14.64 23.67 -12.87
C LEU A 139 -15.04 23.42 -11.41
N ASP A 140 -15.74 22.31 -11.15
CA ASP A 140 -16.17 21.93 -9.80
C ASP A 140 -15.00 21.52 -8.88
N ALA A 141 -13.91 20.98 -9.43
CA ALA A 141 -12.66 20.76 -8.71
C ALA A 141 -12.05 22.08 -8.23
N VAL A 142 -11.84 23.04 -9.14
CA VAL A 142 -11.28 24.36 -8.83
C VAL A 142 -12.20 25.11 -7.86
N ARG A 143 -13.52 25.05 -8.06
CA ARG A 143 -14.52 25.63 -7.14
C ARG A 143 -14.44 25.01 -5.74
N SER A 144 -14.32 23.68 -5.64
CA SER A 144 -14.18 22.99 -4.35
C SER A 144 -12.89 23.36 -3.63
N ILE A 145 -11.78 23.47 -4.36
CA ILE A 145 -10.48 23.92 -3.84
C ILE A 145 -10.55 25.40 -3.42
N ALA A 146 -11.24 26.26 -4.18
CA ALA A 146 -11.46 27.67 -3.84
C ALA A 146 -12.27 27.83 -2.55
N ILE A 147 -13.35 27.05 -2.39
CA ILE A 147 -14.21 27.07 -1.19
C ILE A 147 -13.45 26.54 0.04
N GLU A 148 -12.83 25.36 -0.03
CA GLU A 148 -12.24 24.71 1.14
C GLU A 148 -10.80 25.19 1.42
N VAL A 149 -9.88 25.01 0.47
CA VAL A 149 -8.44 25.31 0.65
C VAL A 149 -8.18 26.81 0.55
N GLY A 150 -8.87 27.51 -0.36
CA GLY A 150 -8.76 28.97 -0.53
C GLY A 150 -9.33 29.81 0.62
N ASN A 151 -9.89 29.18 1.67
CA ASN A 151 -10.39 29.86 2.87
C ASN A 151 -9.84 29.31 4.20
N THR A 152 -9.25 28.11 4.22
CA THR A 152 -8.79 27.46 5.46
C THR A 152 -7.35 27.83 5.81
N PRO A 153 -7.07 28.47 6.96
CA PRO A 153 -5.70 28.73 7.42
C PRO A 153 -4.95 27.44 7.74
N VAL A 154 -3.68 27.40 7.34
CA VAL A 154 -2.74 26.29 7.60
C VAL A 154 -1.41 26.81 8.13
N GLY A 155 -0.74 25.99 8.96
CA GLY A 155 0.53 26.36 9.60
C GLY A 155 0.36 27.30 10.80
N GLU A 156 1.46 27.53 11.52
CA GLU A 156 1.50 28.45 12.68
C GLU A 156 1.45 29.93 12.27
N ASP A 157 1.77 30.25 11.02
CA ASP A 157 1.66 31.60 10.45
C ASP A 157 0.23 31.95 10.00
N GLY A 158 -0.66 30.96 9.91
CA GLY A 158 -2.05 31.12 9.45
C GLY A 158 -2.17 31.37 7.95
N HIS A 159 -1.24 30.82 7.15
CA HIS A 159 -1.22 30.99 5.70
C HIS A 159 -2.50 30.48 5.03
N VAL A 160 -2.91 31.15 3.96
CA VAL A 160 -4.00 30.75 3.06
C VAL A 160 -3.52 31.00 1.62
N PRO A 161 -3.39 29.96 0.79
CA PRO A 161 -2.89 30.12 -0.57
C PRO A 161 -3.87 30.90 -1.46
N VAL A 162 -3.32 31.52 -2.50
CA VAL A 162 -4.11 32.05 -3.63
C VAL A 162 -4.59 30.88 -4.46
N ILE A 163 -5.86 30.86 -4.84
CA ILE A 163 -6.41 29.83 -5.73
C ILE A 163 -6.55 30.44 -7.13
N CYS A 164 -5.82 29.84 -8.08
CA CYS A 164 -5.72 30.27 -9.46
C CYS A 164 -6.44 29.28 -10.38
N GLY A 165 -7.14 29.82 -11.39
CA GLY A 165 -7.73 29.06 -12.49
C GLY A 165 -7.20 29.56 -13.82
N LEU A 166 -6.72 28.64 -14.67
CA LEU A 166 -6.27 28.98 -16.02
C LEU A 166 -7.47 29.30 -16.92
N SER A 167 -7.28 30.22 -17.85
CA SER A 167 -8.20 30.56 -18.93
C SER A 167 -7.41 30.84 -20.23
N ARG A 168 -7.98 30.53 -21.39
CA ARG A 168 -7.50 31.13 -22.65
C ARG A 168 -8.02 32.57 -22.74
N CYS A 169 -7.35 33.41 -23.51
CA CYS A 169 -7.72 34.81 -23.74
C CYS A 169 -9.06 34.98 -24.52
N ASN A 170 -10.19 34.65 -23.91
CA ASN A 170 -11.56 34.86 -24.40
C ASN A 170 -12.56 34.91 -23.23
N LYS A 171 -13.69 35.62 -23.40
CA LYS A 171 -14.66 35.88 -22.32
C LYS A 171 -15.19 34.59 -21.67
N ARG A 172 -15.70 33.64 -22.47
CA ARG A 172 -16.30 32.38 -21.99
C ARG A 172 -15.39 31.60 -21.03
N ASP A 173 -14.09 31.55 -21.33
CA ASP A 173 -13.13 30.81 -20.50
C ASP A 173 -12.71 31.61 -19.25
N ILE A 174 -12.70 32.94 -19.32
CA ILE A 174 -12.48 33.84 -18.19
C ILE A 174 -13.69 33.83 -17.24
N ASP A 175 -14.90 33.77 -17.77
CA ASP A 175 -16.15 33.62 -17.00
C ASP A 175 -16.14 32.31 -16.19
N ALA A 176 -15.74 31.20 -16.84
CA ALA A 176 -15.59 29.90 -16.18
C ALA A 176 -14.49 29.90 -15.12
N ALA A 177 -13.34 30.53 -15.40
CA ALA A 177 -12.26 30.67 -14.42
C ALA A 177 -12.70 31.49 -13.20
N TRP A 178 -13.35 32.64 -13.43
CA TRP A 178 -13.88 33.50 -12.36
C TRP A 178 -14.92 32.77 -11.50
N GLU A 179 -15.89 32.12 -12.13
CA GLU A 179 -16.95 31.37 -11.44
C GLU A 179 -16.41 30.23 -10.56
N ALA A 180 -15.27 29.65 -10.92
CA ALA A 180 -14.59 28.68 -10.07
C ALA A 180 -13.82 29.35 -8.91
N VAL A 181 -12.96 30.35 -9.17
CA VAL A 181 -12.04 30.90 -8.14
C VAL A 181 -12.67 31.90 -7.18
N ARG A 182 -13.75 32.60 -7.56
CA ARG A 182 -14.38 33.74 -6.83
C ARG A 182 -14.77 33.46 -5.37
N HIS A 183 -14.81 32.19 -4.96
CA HIS A 183 -15.14 31.76 -3.60
C HIS A 183 -13.93 31.69 -2.66
N ALA A 184 -12.70 31.76 -3.17
CA ALA A 184 -11.49 31.83 -2.35
C ALA A 184 -11.31 33.22 -1.73
N ARG A 185 -10.69 33.29 -0.55
CA ARG A 185 -10.25 34.54 0.09
C ARG A 185 -9.26 35.34 -0.77
N ARG A 186 -8.54 34.65 -1.66
CA ARG A 186 -7.56 35.21 -2.61
C ARG A 186 -7.78 34.55 -3.99
N PRO A 187 -8.71 35.05 -4.81
CA PRO A 187 -8.95 34.53 -6.15
C PRO A 187 -7.98 35.12 -7.17
N ARG A 188 -7.45 34.29 -8.07
CA ARG A 188 -6.63 34.72 -9.22
C ARG A 188 -7.15 34.11 -10.53
N ILE A 189 -7.19 34.92 -11.58
CA ILE A 189 -7.40 34.43 -12.96
C ILE A 189 -6.06 34.50 -13.69
N HIS A 190 -5.64 33.40 -14.29
CA HIS A 190 -4.50 33.37 -15.21
C HIS A 190 -5.03 33.27 -16.64
N THR A 191 -4.64 34.22 -17.51
CA THR A 191 -5.02 34.24 -18.93
C THR A 191 -3.79 34.28 -19.84
N PHE A 192 -3.80 33.55 -20.95
CA PHE A 192 -2.65 33.44 -21.85
C PHE A 192 -3.02 33.54 -23.33
N ILE A 193 -2.07 34.04 -24.13
CA ILE A 193 -2.12 34.05 -25.60
C ILE A 193 -0.71 33.93 -26.18
N ALA A 194 -0.57 33.26 -27.32
CA ALA A 194 0.73 33.04 -27.96
C ALA A 194 1.31 34.30 -28.59
N THR A 195 2.57 34.61 -28.28
CA THR A 195 3.27 35.82 -28.74
C THR A 195 4.47 35.57 -29.65
N SER A 196 4.91 34.32 -29.81
CA SER A 196 5.96 33.99 -30.76
C SER A 196 5.45 34.08 -32.20
N GLU A 197 6.31 34.50 -33.13
CA GLU A 197 5.94 34.70 -34.53
C GLU A 197 5.36 33.41 -35.15
N ILE A 198 6.00 32.27 -34.87
CA ILE A 198 5.56 30.94 -35.32
C ILE A 198 4.14 30.60 -34.82
N HIS A 199 3.80 30.94 -33.58
CA HIS A 199 2.45 30.70 -33.07
C HIS A 199 1.43 31.73 -33.58
N MET A 200 1.79 33.03 -33.66
CA MET A 200 0.89 34.05 -34.20
C MET A 200 0.51 33.74 -35.66
N GLN A 201 1.49 33.34 -36.49
CA GLN A 201 1.27 32.99 -37.90
C GLN A 201 0.54 31.65 -38.07
N HIS A 202 1.03 30.56 -37.45
CA HIS A 202 0.54 29.21 -37.78
C HIS A 202 -0.55 28.68 -36.82
N LYS A 203 -0.48 28.99 -35.52
CA LYS A 203 -1.42 28.51 -34.48
C LYS A 203 -2.64 29.42 -34.36
N LEU A 204 -2.44 30.73 -34.22
CA LEU A 204 -3.51 31.71 -34.02
C LEU A 204 -4.06 32.30 -35.33
N ARG A 205 -3.22 32.42 -36.37
CA ARG A 205 -3.49 33.13 -37.63
C ARG A 205 -3.94 34.58 -37.38
N LYS A 206 -3.12 35.33 -36.62
CA LYS A 206 -3.37 36.71 -36.19
C LYS A 206 -2.16 37.59 -36.39
N THR A 207 -2.39 38.89 -36.56
CA THR A 207 -1.32 39.90 -36.57
C THR A 207 -0.89 40.27 -35.14
N PRO A 208 0.32 40.84 -34.93
CA PRO A 208 0.78 41.26 -33.61
C PRO A 208 -0.20 42.22 -32.89
N GLU A 209 -0.80 43.15 -33.64
CA GLU A 209 -1.73 44.16 -33.14
C GLU A 209 -3.05 43.53 -32.68
N GLN A 210 -3.51 42.49 -33.39
CA GLN A 210 -4.69 41.71 -32.99
C GLN A 210 -4.43 40.92 -31.70
N VAL A 211 -3.21 40.40 -31.51
CA VAL A 211 -2.82 39.66 -30.29
C VAL A 211 -2.74 40.61 -29.09
N VAL A 212 -2.12 41.80 -29.25
CA VAL A 212 -2.12 42.86 -28.23
C VAL A 212 -3.54 43.32 -27.89
N GLY A 213 -4.39 43.55 -28.89
CA GLY A 213 -5.78 43.97 -28.69
C GLY A 213 -6.59 42.95 -27.89
N ILE A 214 -6.46 41.65 -28.20
CA ILE A 214 -7.14 40.57 -27.46
C ILE A 214 -6.59 40.46 -26.04
N ALA A 215 -5.27 40.50 -25.85
CA ALA A 215 -4.65 40.47 -24.52
C ALA A 215 -5.17 41.60 -23.62
N LYS A 216 -5.17 42.83 -24.15
CA LYS A 216 -5.64 44.04 -23.48
C LYS A 216 -7.13 44.00 -23.13
N GLU A 217 -8.00 43.63 -24.08
CA GLU A 217 -9.44 43.53 -23.83
C GLU A 217 -9.76 42.48 -22.76
N MET A 218 -9.11 41.31 -22.82
CA MET A 218 -9.43 40.19 -21.93
C MET A 218 -8.87 40.36 -20.51
N VAL A 219 -7.68 40.96 -20.35
CA VAL A 219 -7.17 41.33 -19.02
C VAL A 219 -8.07 42.39 -18.39
N ALA A 220 -8.45 43.44 -19.14
CA ALA A 220 -9.40 44.44 -18.67
C ALA A 220 -10.78 43.83 -18.33
N TYR A 221 -11.22 42.82 -19.11
CA TYR A 221 -12.45 42.10 -18.83
C TYR A 221 -12.37 41.30 -17.52
N ALA A 222 -11.30 40.54 -17.28
CA ALA A 222 -11.07 39.81 -16.04
C ALA A 222 -11.05 40.77 -14.81
N ARG A 223 -10.46 41.96 -14.95
CA ARG A 223 -10.56 43.03 -13.93
C ARG A 223 -11.98 43.55 -13.74
N SER A 224 -12.75 43.72 -14.82
CA SER A 224 -14.14 44.22 -14.77
C SER A 224 -15.12 43.27 -14.05
N LEU A 225 -14.81 41.97 -13.99
CA LEU A 225 -15.57 40.98 -13.20
C LEU A 225 -15.37 41.14 -11.67
N GLY A 226 -14.46 42.02 -11.24
CA GLY A 226 -14.10 42.23 -9.83
C GLY A 226 -12.88 41.43 -9.37
N CYS A 227 -12.16 40.76 -10.28
CA CYS A 227 -10.95 40.03 -9.94
C CYS A 227 -9.82 41.00 -9.53
N PRO A 228 -9.23 40.88 -8.32
CA PRO A 228 -8.20 41.79 -7.85
C PRO A 228 -6.79 41.41 -8.36
N ASP A 229 -6.60 40.17 -8.78
CA ASP A 229 -5.32 39.55 -9.12
C ASP A 229 -5.46 38.80 -10.45
N VAL A 230 -4.86 39.35 -11.51
CA VAL A 230 -4.93 38.81 -12.87
C VAL A 230 -3.52 38.62 -13.40
N GLU A 231 -3.20 37.37 -13.72
CA GLU A 231 -1.92 36.96 -14.27
C GLU A 231 -2.01 36.82 -15.78
N PHE A 232 -1.01 37.33 -16.50
CA PHE A 232 -0.93 37.24 -17.95
C PHE A 232 0.33 36.50 -18.42
N SER A 233 0.14 35.54 -19.32
CA SER A 233 1.23 34.82 -20.01
C SER A 233 1.27 35.12 -21.51
N PRO A 234 2.31 35.82 -22.01
CA PRO A 234 2.81 35.63 -23.37
C PRO A 234 3.29 34.18 -23.58
N GLU A 235 2.42 33.30 -24.10
CA GLU A 235 2.79 31.91 -24.40
C GLU A 235 3.90 31.88 -25.47
N ASP A 236 4.95 31.11 -25.22
CA ASP A 236 6.18 31.04 -26.03
C ASP A 236 6.99 32.36 -26.04
N ALA A 237 7.01 33.06 -24.89
CA ALA A 237 7.82 34.26 -24.66
C ALA A 237 9.31 34.07 -25.01
N GLY A 238 9.88 32.90 -24.69
CA GLY A 238 11.27 32.56 -25.02
C GLY A 238 11.62 32.69 -26.51
N ARG A 239 10.65 32.50 -27.42
CA ARG A 239 10.80 32.64 -28.88
C ARG A 239 10.08 33.87 -29.45
N SER A 240 9.67 34.80 -28.61
CA SER A 240 8.96 36.02 -29.02
C SER A 240 9.93 37.14 -29.41
N ASN A 241 9.52 38.01 -30.33
CA ASN A 241 10.27 39.23 -30.62
C ASN A 241 10.30 40.13 -29.36
N ARG A 242 11.47 40.64 -29.01
CA ARG A 242 11.71 41.35 -27.74
C ARG A 242 10.91 42.64 -27.61
N GLU A 243 10.94 43.50 -28.64
CA GLU A 243 10.21 44.77 -28.62
C GLU A 243 8.69 44.55 -28.59
N PHE A 244 8.21 43.54 -29.34
CA PHE A 244 6.81 43.11 -29.26
C PHE A 244 6.43 42.59 -27.86
N LEU A 245 7.34 41.84 -27.21
CA LEU A 245 7.13 41.32 -25.87
C LEU A 245 7.06 42.46 -24.83
N TYR A 246 7.94 43.47 -24.89
CA TYR A 246 7.85 44.64 -24.02
C TYR A 246 6.54 45.39 -24.23
N HIS A 247 6.13 45.59 -25.49
CA HIS A 247 4.88 46.30 -25.82
C HIS A 247 3.61 45.56 -25.34
N ILE A 248 3.49 44.25 -25.55
CA ILE A 248 2.31 43.51 -25.08
C ILE A 248 2.24 43.46 -23.55
N LEU A 249 3.39 43.32 -22.87
CA LEU A 249 3.46 43.34 -21.41
C LEU A 249 3.06 44.71 -20.84
N GLU A 250 3.52 45.80 -21.46
CA GLU A 250 3.10 47.16 -21.12
C GLU A 250 1.57 47.35 -21.24
N GLU A 251 0.97 46.90 -22.35
CA GLU A 251 -0.46 47.07 -22.60
C GLU A 251 -1.35 46.23 -21.68
N VAL A 252 -0.89 45.06 -21.20
CA VAL A 252 -1.62 44.29 -20.16
C VAL A 252 -1.41 44.85 -18.75
N ILE A 253 -0.26 45.45 -18.42
CA ILE A 253 -0.10 46.22 -17.17
C ILE A 253 -1.12 47.36 -17.14
N LYS A 254 -1.24 48.13 -18.23
CA LYS A 254 -2.25 49.20 -18.38
C LYS A 254 -3.69 48.67 -18.30
N ALA A 255 -3.94 47.43 -18.71
CA ALA A 255 -5.24 46.76 -18.56
C ALA A 255 -5.50 46.22 -17.13
N GLY A 256 -4.49 46.22 -16.26
CA GLY A 256 -4.59 45.83 -14.85
C GLY A 256 -4.06 44.43 -14.50
N ALA A 257 -3.19 43.84 -15.33
CA ALA A 257 -2.43 42.64 -14.95
C ALA A 257 -1.54 42.93 -13.72
N THR A 258 -1.59 42.04 -12.73
CA THR A 258 -0.85 42.14 -11.46
C THR A 258 0.39 41.24 -11.44
N THR A 259 0.43 40.23 -12.31
CA THR A 259 1.58 39.34 -12.49
C THR A 259 1.76 39.03 -13.97
N LEU A 260 3.02 39.03 -14.42
CA LEU A 260 3.43 38.77 -15.78
C LEU A 260 4.30 37.51 -15.79
N ASN A 261 3.74 36.40 -16.26
CA ASN A 261 4.46 35.15 -16.37
C ASN A 261 5.19 35.06 -17.70
N ILE A 262 6.49 34.77 -17.66
CA ILE A 262 7.34 34.67 -18.83
C ILE A 262 7.69 33.19 -19.04
N PRO A 263 6.98 32.46 -19.93
CA PRO A 263 7.22 31.04 -20.12
C PRO A 263 8.31 30.73 -21.15
N ASP A 264 9.20 29.79 -20.79
CA ASP A 264 9.92 28.94 -21.76
C ASP A 264 9.05 27.72 -22.04
N THR A 265 7.99 27.94 -22.83
CA THR A 265 6.95 26.93 -23.16
C THR A 265 7.50 25.67 -23.84
N VAL A 266 8.67 25.76 -24.47
CA VAL A 266 9.34 24.68 -25.21
C VAL A 266 10.57 24.13 -24.47
N GLY A 267 10.92 24.70 -23.31
CA GLY A 267 12.07 24.26 -22.51
C GLY A 267 13.41 24.29 -23.24
N TYR A 268 13.58 25.25 -24.16
CA TYR A 268 14.68 25.26 -25.13
C TYR A 268 15.75 26.33 -24.85
N THR A 269 15.46 27.32 -24.00
CA THR A 269 16.38 28.44 -23.74
C THR A 269 17.53 28.03 -22.82
N LEU A 270 18.66 28.73 -22.92
CA LEU A 270 19.79 28.52 -22.01
C LEU A 270 19.69 29.44 -20.76
N PRO A 271 20.23 29.06 -19.58
CA PRO A 271 20.04 29.83 -18.35
C PRO A 271 20.51 31.29 -18.43
N TYR A 272 21.60 31.57 -19.16
CA TYR A 272 22.06 32.95 -19.36
C TYR A 272 21.17 33.75 -20.33
N GLU A 273 20.53 33.08 -21.29
CA GLU A 273 19.62 33.65 -22.27
C GLU A 273 18.27 33.96 -21.62
N PHE A 274 17.72 33.04 -20.84
CA PHE A 274 16.49 33.22 -20.08
C PHE A 274 16.66 34.25 -18.94
N GLY A 275 17.75 34.15 -18.17
CA GLY A 275 18.09 35.18 -17.17
C GLY A 275 18.26 36.57 -17.81
N LYS A 276 18.88 36.66 -18.99
CA LYS A 276 18.95 37.90 -19.75
C LYS A 276 17.58 38.36 -20.25
N LEU A 277 16.69 37.47 -20.71
CA LEU A 277 15.33 37.82 -21.12
C LEU A 277 14.56 38.46 -19.96
N ILE A 278 14.61 37.89 -18.76
CA ILE A 278 13.97 38.44 -17.55
C ILE A 278 14.56 39.80 -17.16
N ALA A 279 15.89 39.95 -17.20
CA ALA A 279 16.55 41.22 -16.92
C ALA A 279 16.20 42.31 -17.97
N ASP A 280 16.15 41.94 -19.25
CA ASP A 280 15.82 42.85 -20.34
C ASP A 280 14.33 43.25 -20.30
N ILE A 281 13.41 42.34 -19.97
CA ILE A 281 11.99 42.66 -19.71
C ILE A 281 11.87 43.68 -18.57
N LYS A 282 12.58 43.43 -17.46
CA LYS A 282 12.59 44.30 -16.28
C LYS A 282 13.21 45.68 -16.52
N ALA A 283 14.08 45.81 -17.51
CA ALA A 283 14.71 47.07 -17.88
C ALA A 283 13.93 47.89 -18.92
N ASN A 284 13.19 47.23 -19.83
CA ASN A 284 12.62 47.88 -21.01
C ASN A 284 11.08 47.93 -21.06
N THR A 285 10.36 47.23 -20.17
CA THR A 285 8.88 47.26 -20.14
C THR A 285 8.38 48.43 -19.29
N PRO A 286 7.64 49.43 -19.83
CA PRO A 286 7.11 50.52 -19.02
C PRO A 286 6.04 50.05 -18.04
N GLY A 287 6.05 50.61 -16.82
CA GLY A 287 5.09 50.27 -15.76
C GLY A 287 5.37 48.96 -15.03
N ILE A 288 6.48 48.26 -15.33
CA ILE A 288 6.86 46.96 -14.77
C ILE A 288 6.99 46.97 -13.23
N GLU A 289 7.22 48.12 -12.61
CA GLU A 289 7.21 48.31 -11.16
C GLU A 289 5.83 48.09 -10.51
N ASN A 290 4.76 48.03 -11.31
CA ASN A 290 3.38 47.81 -10.87
C ASN A 290 2.91 46.35 -11.04
N ALA A 291 3.80 45.41 -11.39
CA ALA A 291 3.49 43.99 -11.55
C ALA A 291 4.62 43.07 -11.06
N ILE A 292 4.29 41.84 -10.65
CA ILE A 292 5.29 40.81 -10.34
C ILE A 292 5.69 40.06 -11.62
N ILE A 293 6.99 39.89 -11.87
CA ILE A 293 7.48 38.97 -12.89
C ILE A 293 7.48 37.54 -12.33
N SER A 294 6.77 36.63 -13.02
CA SER A 294 6.81 35.18 -12.84
C SER A 294 7.61 34.49 -13.94
N THR A 295 8.04 33.25 -13.71
CA THR A 295 8.75 32.42 -14.70
C THR A 295 8.24 31.00 -14.69
N HIS A 296 7.94 30.48 -15.88
CA HIS A 296 7.41 29.14 -16.10
C HIS A 296 8.31 28.39 -17.10
N CYS A 297 9.11 27.44 -16.64
CA CYS A 297 10.09 26.77 -17.50
C CYS A 297 9.73 25.29 -17.67
N GLN A 298 9.49 24.88 -18.92
CA GLN A 298 9.38 23.47 -19.32
C GLN A 298 10.80 22.88 -19.52
N ASN A 299 10.92 21.55 -19.56
CA ASN A 299 12.18 20.85 -19.32
C ASN A 299 12.72 20.02 -20.50
N ASP A 300 12.32 20.33 -21.74
CA ASP A 300 12.69 19.54 -22.93
C ASP A 300 14.21 19.38 -23.15
N LEU A 301 15.03 20.37 -22.76
CA LEU A 301 16.51 20.27 -22.76
C LEU A 301 17.12 19.89 -21.39
N GLY A 302 16.31 19.58 -20.37
CA GLY A 302 16.78 19.26 -19.02
C GLY A 302 17.26 20.47 -18.20
N LEU A 303 16.86 21.69 -18.58
CA LEU A 303 17.36 22.95 -18.02
C LEU A 303 16.31 23.76 -17.23
N ALA A 304 15.10 23.26 -17.03
CA ALA A 304 13.99 24.03 -16.45
C ALA A 304 14.34 24.66 -15.10
N THR A 305 14.77 23.84 -14.13
CA THR A 305 15.22 24.29 -12.80
C THR A 305 16.32 25.36 -12.88
N ALA A 306 17.24 25.26 -13.85
CA ALA A 306 18.32 26.24 -14.04
C ALA A 306 17.82 27.56 -14.65
N ASN A 307 16.89 27.51 -15.62
CA ASN A 307 16.27 28.68 -16.22
C ASN A 307 15.42 29.44 -15.19
N THR A 308 14.62 28.74 -14.39
CA THR A 308 13.82 29.30 -13.28
C THR A 308 14.71 30.01 -12.24
N LEU A 309 15.82 29.39 -11.83
CA LEU A 309 16.77 30.01 -10.88
C LEU A 309 17.49 31.22 -11.49
N ALA A 310 17.83 31.18 -12.78
CA ALA A 310 18.40 32.33 -13.48
C ALA A 310 17.41 33.51 -13.57
N GLY A 311 16.14 33.23 -13.81
CA GLY A 311 15.05 34.24 -13.78
C GLY A 311 14.86 34.85 -12.38
N ALA A 312 14.87 34.02 -11.33
CA ALA A 312 14.81 34.49 -9.94
C ALA A 312 15.96 35.46 -9.60
N HIS A 313 17.19 35.12 -10.03
CA HIS A 313 18.38 35.95 -9.85
C HIS A 313 18.32 37.24 -10.69
N ALA A 314 17.84 37.16 -11.94
CA ALA A 314 17.61 38.32 -12.82
C ALA A 314 16.51 39.28 -12.32
N GLY A 315 15.66 38.83 -11.38
CA GLY A 315 14.77 39.70 -10.64
C GLY A 315 13.29 39.32 -10.69
N ALA A 316 12.93 38.13 -11.18
CA ALA A 316 11.60 37.55 -11.00
C ALA A 316 11.32 37.25 -9.52
N ARG A 317 10.05 37.31 -9.10
CA ARG A 317 9.64 37.13 -7.69
C ARG A 317 8.43 36.22 -7.50
N GLN A 318 7.97 35.60 -8.57
CA GLN A 318 7.17 34.38 -8.55
C GLN A 318 7.88 33.33 -9.41
N LEU A 319 7.83 32.07 -9.01
CA LEU A 319 8.38 30.94 -9.76
C LEU A 319 7.30 29.87 -9.88
N GLU A 320 7.02 29.44 -11.11
CA GLU A 320 6.06 28.38 -11.41
C GLU A 320 6.77 27.04 -11.54
N VAL A 321 6.24 26.07 -10.80
CA VAL A 321 6.87 24.77 -10.59
C VAL A 321 5.81 23.70 -10.38
N THR A 322 6.22 22.43 -10.44
CA THR A 322 5.40 21.29 -10.02
C THR A 322 6.16 20.38 -9.07
N ILE A 323 5.43 19.67 -8.22
CA ILE A 323 5.97 18.55 -7.44
C ILE A 323 6.49 17.48 -8.39
N ASN A 324 7.68 16.92 -8.10
CA ASN A 324 8.36 15.93 -8.93
C ASN A 324 8.82 16.43 -10.32
N GLY A 325 8.48 17.66 -10.71
CA GLY A 325 8.77 18.22 -12.04
C GLY A 325 7.89 17.63 -13.14
N ILE A 326 6.67 17.19 -12.83
CA ILE A 326 5.71 16.68 -13.83
C ILE A 326 5.13 17.83 -14.69
N GLY A 327 4.54 17.51 -15.84
CA GLY A 327 4.02 18.48 -16.80
C GLY A 327 3.97 17.97 -18.23
N GLU A 328 3.76 18.89 -19.17
CA GLU A 328 3.81 18.58 -20.59
C GLU A 328 5.17 18.01 -21.03
N ARG A 329 5.16 16.94 -21.84
CA ARG A 329 6.33 16.32 -22.51
C ARG A 329 7.44 15.84 -21.56
N ALA A 330 8.35 16.73 -21.18
CA ALA A 330 9.50 16.51 -20.29
C ALA A 330 9.28 17.09 -18.88
N GLY A 331 8.18 17.81 -18.67
CA GLY A 331 7.75 18.36 -17.39
C GLY A 331 8.25 19.77 -17.09
N ASN A 332 7.83 20.29 -15.94
CA ASN A 332 8.18 21.64 -15.47
C ASN A 332 9.46 21.67 -14.63
N ALA A 333 9.92 22.88 -14.33
CA ALA A 333 10.84 23.14 -13.22
C ALA A 333 10.32 22.51 -11.92
N SER A 334 11.18 21.77 -11.23
CA SER A 334 10.77 20.96 -10.07
C SER A 334 10.76 21.79 -8.80
N LEU A 335 9.63 21.80 -8.07
CA LEU A 335 9.44 22.60 -6.86
C LEU A 335 10.53 22.32 -5.83
N GLU A 336 10.80 21.05 -5.56
CA GLU A 336 11.78 20.61 -4.58
C GLU A 336 13.22 21.01 -4.94
N GLU A 337 13.56 21.02 -6.23
CA GLU A 337 14.89 21.39 -6.72
C GLU A 337 15.10 22.90 -6.64
N VAL A 338 14.13 23.69 -7.11
CA VAL A 338 14.15 25.16 -7.07
C VAL A 338 14.17 25.66 -5.62
N VAL A 339 13.28 25.15 -4.77
CA VAL A 339 13.19 25.55 -3.35
C VAL A 339 14.45 25.18 -2.58
N MET A 340 14.99 23.97 -2.75
CA MET A 340 16.21 23.58 -2.05
C MET A 340 17.45 24.29 -2.58
N ALA A 341 17.52 24.62 -3.88
CA ALA A 341 18.57 25.47 -4.42
C ALA A 341 18.54 26.88 -3.80
N ILE A 342 17.36 27.51 -3.69
CA ILE A 342 17.20 28.80 -3.01
C ILE A 342 17.61 28.70 -1.54
N LYS A 343 17.11 27.70 -0.80
CA LYS A 343 17.44 27.48 0.62
C LYS A 343 18.95 27.30 0.86
N CYS A 344 19.64 26.55 -0.02
CA CYS A 344 21.06 26.19 0.17
C CYS A 344 22.05 27.20 -0.43
N ARG A 345 21.62 28.01 -1.41
CA ARG A 345 22.47 29.02 -2.10
C ARG A 345 21.98 30.45 -1.87
N ARG A 346 21.16 30.68 -0.83
CA ARG A 346 20.57 31.96 -0.44
C ARG A 346 21.50 33.17 -0.63
N GLU A 347 22.71 33.10 -0.09
CA GLU A 347 23.70 34.19 -0.17
C GLU A 347 24.12 34.51 -1.61
N LEU A 348 24.47 33.48 -2.40
CA LEU A 348 24.87 33.64 -3.81
C LEU A 348 23.71 34.10 -4.71
N LEU A 349 22.47 33.77 -4.33
CA LEU A 349 21.27 34.22 -5.03
C LEU A 349 20.83 35.64 -4.62
N GLY A 350 21.55 36.30 -3.71
CA GLY A 350 21.28 37.69 -3.29
C GLY A 350 20.36 37.82 -2.07
N GLY A 351 20.27 36.79 -1.22
CA GLY A 351 19.45 36.79 0.00
C GLY A 351 18.09 36.11 -0.14
N LEU A 352 17.75 35.57 -1.31
CA LEU A 352 16.43 35.03 -1.64
C LEU A 352 15.94 33.92 -0.70
N TYR A 353 14.65 33.90 -0.40
CA TYR A 353 13.99 32.85 0.38
C TYR A 353 12.52 32.66 -0.02
N THR A 354 11.90 31.58 0.43
CA THR A 354 10.51 31.20 0.11
C THR A 354 9.74 30.85 1.39
N GLY A 355 8.40 30.83 1.33
CA GLY A 355 7.52 30.41 2.43
C GLY A 355 7.30 28.90 2.53
N ILE A 356 8.11 28.08 1.83
CA ILE A 356 7.90 26.63 1.76
C ILE A 356 8.43 25.94 3.02
N ASN A 357 7.55 25.20 3.71
CA ASN A 357 7.96 24.29 4.76
C ASN A 357 8.56 23.02 4.14
N THR A 358 9.89 23.03 3.96
CA THR A 358 10.60 21.96 3.24
C THR A 358 10.39 20.56 3.85
N GLN A 359 10.01 20.47 5.13
CA GLN A 359 9.62 19.21 5.81
C GLN A 359 8.50 18.44 5.10
N HIS A 360 7.66 19.10 4.31
CA HIS A 360 6.57 18.43 3.59
C HIS A 360 6.97 17.93 2.19
N ILE A 361 8.17 18.23 1.68
CA ILE A 361 8.60 17.87 0.32
C ILE A 361 8.48 16.36 0.08
N THR A 362 9.03 15.52 0.96
CA THR A 362 8.97 14.05 0.80
C THR A 362 7.55 13.49 0.88
N MET A 363 6.66 14.13 1.64
CA MET A 363 5.25 13.74 1.72
C MET A 363 4.49 14.13 0.44
N SER A 364 4.67 15.36 -0.04
CA SER A 364 4.03 15.85 -1.27
C SER A 364 4.50 15.05 -2.50
N SER A 365 5.80 14.77 -2.60
CA SER A 365 6.40 13.96 -3.67
C SER A 365 5.75 12.57 -3.80
N LYS A 366 5.57 11.88 -2.67
CA LYS A 366 4.89 10.57 -2.60
C LYS A 366 3.40 10.67 -2.92
N MET A 367 2.69 11.64 -2.34
CA MET A 367 1.26 11.83 -2.60
C MET A 367 0.96 12.11 -4.07
N VAL A 368 1.81 12.90 -4.74
CA VAL A 368 1.68 13.16 -6.19
C VAL A 368 2.04 11.92 -7.01
N GLN A 369 3.05 11.13 -6.63
CA GLN A 369 3.33 9.82 -7.25
C GLN A 369 2.15 8.84 -7.09
N GLU A 370 1.47 8.85 -5.95
CA GLU A 370 0.33 7.97 -5.66
C GLU A 370 -0.94 8.36 -6.44
N HIS A 371 -1.23 9.66 -6.60
CA HIS A 371 -2.43 10.13 -7.32
C HIS A 371 -2.24 10.32 -8.83
N SER A 372 -1.05 10.69 -9.32
CA SER A 372 -0.77 10.74 -10.76
C SER A 372 -0.33 9.39 -11.34
N GLY A 373 0.01 8.42 -10.50
CA GLY A 373 0.67 7.18 -10.90
C GLY A 373 2.11 7.33 -11.42
N LEU A 374 2.59 8.55 -11.70
CA LEU A 374 3.92 8.80 -12.27
C LEU A 374 5.02 8.50 -11.25
N HIS A 375 5.90 7.57 -11.60
CA HIS A 375 6.96 7.12 -10.69
C HIS A 375 8.18 8.03 -10.72
N VAL A 376 8.65 8.44 -9.54
CA VAL A 376 9.88 9.24 -9.38
C VAL A 376 11.12 8.41 -9.78
N GLN A 377 11.94 8.93 -10.69
CA GLN A 377 13.19 8.26 -11.07
C GLN A 377 14.15 8.13 -9.87
N PRO A 378 14.82 6.98 -9.65
CA PRO A 378 15.60 6.75 -8.42
C PRO A 378 16.73 7.75 -8.16
N HIS A 379 17.24 8.41 -9.20
CA HIS A 379 18.32 9.39 -9.13
C HIS A 379 17.85 10.85 -9.31
N LYS A 380 16.54 11.14 -9.19
CA LYS A 380 16.04 12.52 -9.20
C LYS A 380 16.68 13.32 -8.07
N ALA A 381 17.05 14.57 -8.35
CA ALA A 381 17.55 15.47 -7.32
C ALA A 381 16.52 15.66 -6.20
N ILE A 382 17.01 15.80 -4.97
CA ILE A 382 16.23 15.97 -3.72
C ILE A 382 15.36 14.77 -3.33
N VAL A 383 14.44 14.28 -4.16
CA VAL A 383 13.43 13.26 -3.78
C VAL A 383 13.71 11.83 -4.29
N GLY A 384 14.69 11.64 -5.18
CA GLY A 384 15.05 10.32 -5.68
C GLY A 384 15.60 9.40 -4.58
N ALA A 385 15.23 8.12 -4.61
CA ALA A 385 15.64 7.12 -3.61
C ALA A 385 17.17 6.98 -3.41
N ASN A 386 17.97 7.36 -4.41
CA ASN A 386 19.44 7.36 -4.38
C ASN A 386 20.06 8.75 -4.18
N ALA A 387 19.27 9.83 -4.07
CA ALA A 387 19.76 11.22 -3.97
C ALA A 387 20.67 11.46 -2.75
N PHE A 388 20.53 10.62 -1.72
CA PHE A 388 21.23 10.70 -0.44
C PHE A 388 21.95 9.39 -0.07
N ALA A 389 22.39 8.63 -1.09
CA ALA A 389 23.03 7.34 -0.96
C ALA A 389 24.53 7.39 -1.34
N HIS A 390 25.39 6.75 -0.54
CA HIS A 390 26.84 6.80 -0.74
C HIS A 390 27.49 5.40 -0.74
N GLU A 391 27.92 4.92 -1.92
CA GLU A 391 28.53 3.58 -2.11
C GLU A 391 30.07 3.56 -2.14
N SER A 392 30.68 4.62 -2.66
CA SER A 392 32.14 4.71 -2.77
C SER A 392 32.80 4.74 -1.39
N GLY A 393 33.76 3.84 -1.16
CA GLY A 393 34.43 3.68 0.14
C GLY A 393 35.14 4.92 0.64
N ILE A 394 35.65 5.75 -0.27
CA ILE A 394 36.25 7.05 0.06
C ILE A 394 35.19 8.10 0.41
N HIS A 395 33.99 8.03 -0.16
CA HIS A 395 32.90 8.94 0.20
C HIS A 395 32.33 8.59 1.57
N GLN A 396 32.13 7.30 1.83
CA GLN A 396 31.68 6.77 3.11
C GLN A 396 32.68 7.11 4.24
N ASP A 397 33.99 6.99 3.99
CA ASP A 397 35.04 7.41 4.92
C ASP A 397 34.99 8.91 5.26
N GLY A 398 34.73 9.78 4.27
CA GLY A 398 34.49 11.21 4.50
C GLY A 398 33.21 11.46 5.31
N MET A 399 32.10 10.83 4.92
CA MET A 399 30.79 10.94 5.59
C MET A 399 30.84 10.62 7.08
N LEU A 400 31.59 9.57 7.46
CA LEU A 400 31.78 9.15 8.84
C LEU A 400 32.56 10.18 9.68
N LYS A 401 33.53 10.85 9.06
CA LYS A 401 34.36 11.88 9.71
C LYS A 401 33.62 13.21 9.81
N TYR A 402 32.89 13.58 8.77
CA TYR A 402 32.06 14.79 8.71
C TYR A 402 31.04 14.71 7.56
N LYS A 403 29.75 14.62 7.87
CA LYS A 403 28.68 14.47 6.85
C LYS A 403 28.71 15.54 5.75
N GLY A 404 29.10 16.76 6.11
CA GLY A 404 29.22 17.88 5.17
C GLY A 404 30.37 17.76 4.14
N THR A 405 31.11 16.64 4.05
CA THR A 405 32.00 16.39 2.90
C THR A 405 31.24 16.04 1.62
N TYR A 406 30.01 15.51 1.73
CA TYR A 406 29.15 15.20 0.57
C TYR A 406 27.70 15.64 0.75
N GLU A 407 27.17 15.66 1.97
CA GLU A 407 25.82 16.12 2.26
C GLU A 407 25.77 17.64 2.44
N ILE A 408 25.46 18.35 1.36
CA ILE A 408 25.13 19.78 1.38
C ILE A 408 23.70 20.07 1.89
N ILE A 409 22.89 19.02 2.06
CA ILE A 409 21.49 19.01 2.50
C ILE A 409 21.32 17.80 3.42
N SER A 410 20.69 17.95 4.60
CA SER A 410 20.25 16.76 5.36
C SER A 410 18.92 16.24 4.77
N PRO A 411 18.69 14.93 4.67
CA PRO A 411 17.35 14.39 4.41
C PRO A 411 16.29 14.87 5.41
N ASP A 412 16.69 15.16 6.65
CA ASP A 412 15.82 15.77 7.65
C ASP A 412 15.31 17.15 7.19
N ASP A 413 16.06 17.90 6.36
CA ASP A 413 15.60 19.20 5.83
C ASP A 413 14.37 19.07 4.93
N ILE A 414 14.12 17.90 4.34
CA ILE A 414 13.03 17.66 3.38
C ILE A 414 11.92 16.72 3.91
N GLY A 415 12.00 16.35 5.19
CA GLY A 415 11.11 15.37 5.82
C GLY A 415 11.40 13.92 5.43
N LEU A 416 12.60 13.60 4.94
CA LEU A 416 13.02 12.25 4.60
C LEU A 416 13.73 11.61 5.79
N THR A 417 12.95 11.03 6.71
CA THR A 417 13.48 10.21 7.81
C THR A 417 14.37 9.10 7.27
N ARG A 418 15.65 9.11 7.64
CA ARG A 418 16.61 8.08 7.23
C ARG A 418 16.49 6.81 8.07
N ALA A 419 16.82 5.70 7.43
CA ALA A 419 17.13 4.43 8.08
C ALA A 419 18.47 4.50 8.87
N ASN A 420 19.59 4.85 8.21
CA ASN A 420 20.91 4.91 8.84
C ASN A 420 21.44 6.35 8.90
N GLU A 421 22.24 6.67 9.93
CA GLU A 421 22.56 8.08 10.26
C GLU A 421 23.42 8.80 9.17
N PHE A 422 24.14 8.04 8.35
CA PHE A 422 25.18 8.54 7.44
C PHE A 422 24.88 8.33 5.94
N GLY A 423 23.72 7.80 5.56
CA GLY A 423 23.39 7.53 4.14
C GLY A 423 24.29 6.47 3.47
N ILE A 424 25.05 5.73 4.26
CA ILE A 424 26.02 4.75 3.79
C ILE A 424 25.28 3.57 3.18
N VAL A 425 25.67 3.23 1.94
CA VAL A 425 25.14 2.12 1.16
C VAL A 425 26.32 1.23 0.80
N LEU A 426 26.52 0.11 1.47
CA LEU A 426 27.69 -0.71 1.21
C LEU A 426 27.60 -1.42 -0.16
N GLY A 427 28.75 -1.77 -0.75
CA GLY A 427 28.84 -2.22 -2.14
C GLY A 427 30.27 -2.53 -2.58
N LYS A 428 30.47 -2.83 -3.87
CA LYS A 428 31.78 -3.30 -4.39
C LYS A 428 32.91 -2.31 -4.09
N LEU A 429 32.60 -1.02 -4.14
CA LEU A 429 33.58 0.07 -3.97
C LEU A 429 33.82 0.47 -2.52
N SER A 430 33.10 -0.11 -1.55
CA SER A 430 33.23 0.26 -0.15
C SER A 430 34.59 -0.15 0.45
N GLY A 431 35.11 0.70 1.35
CA GLY A 431 36.47 0.64 1.87
C GLY A 431 36.55 0.14 3.30
N ARG A 432 37.76 -0.20 3.78
CA ARG A 432 37.97 -0.75 5.12
C ARG A 432 37.35 0.09 6.24
N HIS A 433 37.59 1.41 6.26
CA HIS A 433 37.03 2.27 7.31
C HIS A 433 35.49 2.37 7.23
N ALA A 434 34.92 2.43 6.03
CA ALA A 434 33.47 2.46 5.84
C ALA A 434 32.79 1.18 6.36
N VAL A 435 33.35 0.02 5.99
CA VAL A 435 32.86 -1.29 6.43
C VAL A 435 33.08 -1.47 7.94
N ARG A 436 34.21 -1.04 8.50
CA ARG A 436 34.49 -1.13 9.94
C ARG A 436 33.62 -0.21 10.79
N SER A 437 33.44 1.04 10.38
CA SER A 437 32.54 1.96 11.09
C SER A 437 31.08 1.54 10.94
N LYS A 438 30.71 0.87 9.84
CA LYS A 438 29.41 0.22 9.75
C LYS A 438 29.29 -0.98 10.69
N LEU A 439 30.34 -1.80 10.86
CA LEU A 439 30.35 -2.87 11.86
C LEU A 439 30.18 -2.32 13.29
N VAL A 440 30.79 -1.18 13.60
CA VAL A 440 30.60 -0.46 14.88
C VAL A 440 29.20 0.19 15.00
N GLU A 441 28.62 0.74 13.92
CA GLU A 441 27.20 1.14 13.87
C GLU A 441 26.29 -0.10 14.05
N LEU A 442 26.74 -1.27 13.60
CA LEU A 442 26.14 -2.58 13.83
C LEU A 442 26.50 -3.19 15.20
N GLY A 443 27.22 -2.47 16.07
CA GLY A 443 27.50 -2.89 17.45
C GLY A 443 28.49 -4.05 17.58
N TYR A 444 29.18 -4.42 16.49
CA TYR A 444 30.22 -5.44 16.47
C TYR A 444 31.60 -4.77 16.64
N GLU A 445 32.20 -4.96 17.82
CA GLU A 445 33.63 -4.70 18.01
C GLU A 445 34.41 -5.95 17.60
N ILE A 446 35.41 -5.78 16.73
CA ILE A 446 36.20 -6.87 16.13
C ILE A 446 37.65 -6.44 15.95
N THR A 447 38.57 -7.35 16.27
CA THR A 447 40.01 -7.12 16.18
C THR A 447 40.46 -6.91 14.73
N ASP A 448 41.65 -6.34 14.54
CA ASP A 448 42.22 -6.16 13.20
C ASP A 448 42.35 -7.47 12.41
N LYS A 449 42.52 -8.61 13.11
CA LYS A 449 42.67 -9.92 12.48
C LYS A 449 41.32 -10.45 11.96
N GLU A 450 40.30 -10.49 12.81
CA GLU A 450 38.94 -10.91 12.42
C GLU A 450 38.38 -9.98 11.35
N PHE A 451 38.68 -8.68 11.43
CA PHE A 451 38.25 -7.70 10.46
C PHE A 451 38.80 -7.97 9.04
N GLU A 452 40.04 -8.39 8.88
CA GLU A 452 40.60 -8.69 7.55
C GLU A 452 40.01 -9.97 6.94
N ASP A 453 39.83 -11.04 7.73
CA ASP A 453 39.19 -12.29 7.28
C ASP A 453 37.69 -12.08 6.99
N PHE A 454 37.02 -11.17 7.70
CA PHE A 454 35.69 -10.67 7.37
C PHE A 454 35.71 -9.83 6.08
N PHE A 455 36.59 -8.84 5.96
CA PHE A 455 36.63 -7.89 4.85
C PHE A 455 36.89 -8.57 3.51
N LYS A 456 37.68 -9.66 3.51
CA LYS A 456 37.87 -10.52 2.34
C LYS A 456 36.53 -11.14 1.87
N ARG A 457 35.82 -11.83 2.75
CA ARG A 457 34.53 -12.49 2.43
C ARG A 457 33.44 -11.47 2.07
N TYR A 458 33.46 -10.30 2.73
CA TYR A 458 32.68 -9.13 2.34
C TYR A 458 32.91 -8.72 0.89
N LYS A 459 34.17 -8.61 0.43
CA LYS A 459 34.45 -8.29 -0.98
C LYS A 459 33.92 -9.37 -1.93
N GLU A 460 34.04 -10.65 -1.60
CA GLU A 460 33.53 -11.75 -2.43
C GLU A 460 31.99 -11.74 -2.59
N VAL A 461 31.24 -11.24 -1.61
CA VAL A 461 29.80 -10.94 -1.74
C VAL A 461 29.57 -9.66 -2.53
N ALA A 462 30.35 -8.61 -2.26
CA ALA A 462 30.27 -7.31 -2.95
C ALA A 462 30.58 -7.38 -4.45
N GLU A 463 31.32 -8.38 -4.91
CA GLU A 463 31.53 -8.61 -6.35
C GLU A 463 30.32 -9.25 -7.05
N LYS A 464 29.48 -9.98 -6.31
CA LYS A 464 28.29 -10.70 -6.82
C LYS A 464 27.00 -9.91 -6.66
N LYS A 465 26.97 -8.93 -5.75
CA LYS A 465 25.77 -8.21 -5.30
C LYS A 465 25.94 -6.71 -5.52
N LYS A 466 25.04 -6.07 -6.28
CA LYS A 466 25.13 -4.63 -6.65
C LYS A 466 25.19 -3.69 -5.44
N ARG A 467 24.56 -4.06 -4.34
CA ARG A 467 24.58 -3.38 -3.04
C ARG A 467 24.84 -4.45 -2.00
N VAL A 468 25.87 -4.28 -1.17
CA VAL A 468 26.01 -5.07 0.05
C VAL A 468 25.23 -4.36 1.11
N THR A 469 24.30 -5.07 1.71
CA THR A 469 23.37 -4.47 2.65
C THR A 469 23.89 -4.65 4.07
N ASP A 470 23.40 -3.82 5.00
CA ASP A 470 23.71 -3.92 6.44
C ASP A 470 23.47 -5.38 6.92
N GLU A 471 22.53 -6.01 6.23
CA GLU A 471 22.06 -7.38 6.20
C GLU A 471 23.07 -8.46 5.78
N ASP A 472 23.79 -8.28 4.68
CA ASP A 472 24.81 -9.25 4.26
C ASP A 472 25.98 -9.31 5.22
N ILE A 473 26.24 -8.19 5.92
CA ILE A 473 27.34 -8.06 6.88
C ILE A 473 27.11 -8.96 8.08
N GLU A 474 25.91 -8.98 8.66
CA GLU A 474 25.61 -9.89 9.78
C GLU A 474 25.61 -11.35 9.35
N ALA A 475 25.24 -11.64 8.10
CA ALA A 475 25.43 -12.98 7.53
C ALA A 475 26.91 -13.38 7.49
N LEU A 476 27.78 -12.49 7.01
CA LEU A 476 29.23 -12.66 6.93
C LEU A 476 29.95 -12.65 8.29
N LEU A 477 29.38 -12.03 9.33
CA LEU A 477 29.90 -12.12 10.69
C LEU A 477 29.59 -13.48 11.32
N SER A 478 28.42 -14.05 11.06
CA SER A 478 27.94 -15.30 11.69
C SER A 478 28.65 -16.60 11.26
N ASP A 479 29.75 -16.51 10.48
CA ASP A 479 30.55 -17.66 10.05
C ASP A 479 31.41 -18.27 11.17
N GLU A 480 31.57 -17.61 12.33
CA GLU A 480 31.90 -18.31 13.58
C GLU A 480 30.68 -19.12 14.07
N ILE A 481 30.37 -20.20 13.34
CA ILE A 481 29.44 -21.30 13.65
C ILE A 481 28.15 -20.89 14.42
N PHE A 482 27.46 -19.84 13.97
CA PHE A 482 26.07 -19.58 14.36
C PHE A 482 25.13 -19.79 13.16
N GLN A 483 24.59 -21.00 13.06
CA GLN A 483 23.46 -21.33 12.17
C GLN A 483 22.13 -21.32 12.96
N PRO A 484 21.43 -20.18 13.08
CA PRO A 484 20.06 -20.16 13.58
C PRO A 484 19.14 -20.86 12.56
N LYS A 485 18.85 -22.14 12.78
CA LYS A 485 17.94 -22.94 11.95
C LYS A 485 16.47 -22.58 12.23
N ALA A 486 16.04 -21.44 11.73
CA ALA A 486 14.65 -20.99 11.77
C ALA A 486 13.79 -21.76 10.75
N THR A 487 13.21 -22.89 11.18
CA THR A 487 12.30 -23.69 10.33
C THR A 487 10.90 -23.07 10.32
N CYS A 488 10.63 -22.19 9.36
CA CYS A 488 9.32 -21.55 9.18
C CYS A 488 8.32 -22.44 8.41
N GLY A 489 7.18 -22.76 9.02
CA GLY A 489 6.02 -23.36 8.34
C GLY A 489 4.84 -22.39 8.24
N THR A 490 4.24 -22.22 7.05
CA THR A 490 3.02 -21.41 6.87
C THR A 490 1.77 -22.19 7.28
N LEU A 491 1.63 -22.49 8.57
CA LEU A 491 0.62 -23.41 9.14
C LEU A 491 -0.36 -22.73 10.12
N GLY A 492 -0.81 -21.51 9.81
CA GLY A 492 -1.86 -20.77 10.53
C GLY A 492 -1.44 -20.17 11.88
N LEU A 493 -0.50 -20.84 12.54
CA LEU A 493 0.39 -20.23 13.52
C LEU A 493 1.76 -20.11 12.84
N SER A 494 2.31 -18.89 12.71
CA SER A 494 3.74 -18.80 12.46
C SER A 494 4.44 -19.18 13.74
N THR A 495 5.04 -20.36 13.72
CA THR A 495 6.00 -20.82 14.72
C THR A 495 7.40 -20.64 14.16
N ALA A 496 8.32 -20.27 15.04
CA ALA A 496 9.74 -20.28 14.73
C ALA A 496 10.48 -20.84 15.94
N THR A 497 11.02 -22.04 15.78
CA THR A 497 12.03 -22.55 16.69
C THR A 497 13.32 -21.79 16.41
N VAL A 498 13.83 -21.08 17.40
CA VAL A 498 15.13 -20.40 17.32
C VAL A 498 16.07 -21.04 18.33
N LYS A 499 17.28 -21.37 17.86
CA LYS A 499 18.38 -21.83 18.71
C LYS A 499 19.45 -20.75 18.74
N LEU A 500 19.81 -20.32 19.94
CA LEU A 500 20.90 -19.38 20.20
C LEU A 500 21.86 -20.01 21.23
N ILE A 501 22.94 -19.31 21.52
CA ILE A 501 23.76 -19.52 22.72
C ILE A 501 23.63 -18.26 23.56
N GLY A 502 23.45 -18.41 24.87
CA GLY A 502 23.35 -17.26 25.79
C GLY A 502 24.71 -16.61 26.06
N PRO A 503 24.74 -15.42 26.73
CA PRO A 503 25.99 -14.78 27.17
C PRO A 503 26.81 -15.62 28.16
N ASP A 504 26.23 -16.69 28.70
CA ASP A 504 26.83 -17.71 29.55
C ASP A 504 27.45 -18.89 28.80
N GLY A 505 27.33 -18.94 27.46
CA GLY A 505 27.90 -20.01 26.64
C GLY A 505 27.02 -21.26 26.50
N GLU A 506 25.82 -21.27 27.10
CA GLU A 506 24.89 -22.41 26.99
C GLU A 506 23.93 -22.29 25.80
N GLU A 507 23.72 -23.41 25.09
CA GLU A 507 22.74 -23.51 24.00
C GLU A 507 21.30 -23.44 24.53
N LYS A 508 20.53 -22.47 24.03
CA LYS A 508 19.13 -22.23 24.43
C LYS A 508 18.22 -22.28 23.21
N ILE A 509 17.09 -22.97 23.35
CA ILE A 509 16.09 -23.18 22.29
C ILE A 509 14.75 -22.69 22.81
N ALA A 510 14.12 -21.79 22.06
CA ALA A 510 12.74 -21.35 22.27
C ALA A 510 11.92 -21.59 21.00
N CYS A 511 10.60 -21.68 21.14
CA CYS A 511 9.68 -21.83 20.03
C CYS A 511 8.41 -21.02 20.32
N ALA A 512 8.42 -19.76 19.88
CA ALA A 512 7.32 -18.85 20.09
C ALA A 512 6.43 -18.75 18.84
N VAL A 513 5.28 -18.10 19.03
CA VAL A 513 4.24 -17.95 18.01
C VAL A 513 3.96 -16.48 17.72
N GLY A 514 3.92 -16.13 16.44
CA GLY A 514 3.71 -14.76 15.99
C GLY A 514 2.59 -14.58 14.96
N THR A 515 2.32 -13.31 14.69
CA THR A 515 1.43 -12.75 13.64
C THR A 515 2.01 -12.89 12.23
N GLY A 516 3.27 -13.32 12.13
CA GLY A 516 4.00 -13.70 10.93
C GLY A 516 5.30 -14.40 11.33
N PRO A 517 6.07 -14.99 10.39
CA PRO A 517 7.22 -15.83 10.73
C PRO A 517 8.39 -15.03 11.33
N VAL A 518 8.46 -13.73 11.00
CA VAL A 518 9.35 -12.76 11.62
C VAL A 518 8.99 -12.54 13.09
N ASP A 519 7.74 -12.13 13.39
CA ASP A 519 7.25 -11.90 14.75
C ASP A 519 7.32 -13.15 15.63
N ALA A 520 7.13 -14.34 15.05
CA ALA A 520 7.31 -15.62 15.72
C ALA A 520 8.76 -15.83 16.16
N ALA A 521 9.70 -15.55 15.27
CA ALA A 521 11.12 -15.71 15.54
C ALA A 521 11.65 -14.62 16.47
N TYR A 522 11.11 -13.41 16.41
CA TYR A 522 11.47 -12.32 17.33
C TYR A 522 11.02 -12.67 18.75
N LYS A 523 9.79 -13.15 18.94
CA LYS A 523 9.32 -13.64 20.24
C LYS A 523 10.12 -14.82 20.78
N ALA A 524 10.61 -15.71 19.91
CA ALA A 524 11.50 -16.81 20.32
C ALA A 524 12.89 -16.30 20.74
N VAL A 525 13.39 -15.26 20.07
CA VAL A 525 14.61 -14.56 20.49
C VAL A 525 14.39 -13.82 21.82
N ASP A 526 13.26 -13.12 21.99
CA ASP A 526 12.88 -12.42 23.22
C ASP A 526 12.74 -13.40 24.41
N GLU A 527 12.17 -14.58 24.19
CA GLU A 527 12.02 -15.63 25.20
C GLU A 527 13.38 -16.21 25.66
N ILE A 528 14.41 -16.19 24.81
CA ILE A 528 15.79 -16.59 25.17
C ILE A 528 16.55 -15.44 25.84
N ILE A 529 16.43 -14.22 25.30
CA ILE A 529 17.28 -13.07 25.68
C ILE A 529 16.72 -12.30 26.89
N GLN A 530 15.39 -12.30 27.09
CA GLN A 530 14.71 -11.74 28.28
C GLN A 530 15.03 -10.26 28.58
N ILE A 531 15.33 -9.46 27.55
CA ILE A 531 15.52 -8.00 27.68
C ILE A 531 14.28 -7.28 27.11
N PRO A 532 13.62 -6.37 27.85
CA PRO A 532 12.46 -5.63 27.34
C PRO A 532 12.79 -4.72 26.14
N THR A 533 12.33 -5.12 24.96
CA THR A 533 12.40 -4.39 23.70
C THR A 533 11.04 -3.95 23.17
N VAL A 534 11.05 -2.83 22.45
CA VAL A 534 9.96 -2.45 21.55
C VAL A 534 10.53 -2.26 20.14
N LEU A 535 10.07 -3.09 19.19
CA LEU A 535 10.33 -2.90 17.76
C LEU A 535 9.67 -1.60 17.29
N ARG A 536 10.45 -0.71 16.66
CA ARG A 536 10.00 0.60 16.16
C ARG A 536 9.97 0.68 14.64
N GLU A 537 10.93 0.04 13.98
CA GLU A 537 11.06 0.03 12.53
C GLU A 537 11.37 -1.38 12.04
N TYR A 538 10.73 -1.78 10.95
CA TYR A 538 11.04 -2.98 10.17
C TYR A 538 10.94 -2.59 8.70
N SER A 539 12.02 -2.77 7.94
CA SER A 539 12.09 -2.43 6.52
C SER A 539 12.80 -3.54 5.77
N MET A 540 12.22 -4.01 4.66
CA MET A 540 12.82 -5.08 3.85
C MET A 540 12.93 -4.69 2.38
N THR A 541 14.03 -5.04 1.74
CA THR A 541 14.26 -4.86 0.29
C THR A 541 14.80 -6.13 -0.37
N SER A 542 14.67 -6.21 -1.69
CA SER A 542 15.29 -7.23 -2.55
C SER A 542 16.42 -6.60 -3.34
N VAL A 543 17.59 -7.25 -3.40
CA VAL A 543 18.82 -6.59 -3.89
C VAL A 543 19.29 -7.10 -5.26
N THR A 544 18.85 -8.29 -5.65
CA THR A 544 19.06 -8.89 -6.97
C THR A 544 17.71 -9.28 -7.58
N GLU A 545 17.66 -9.36 -8.91
CA GLU A 545 16.48 -9.77 -9.67
C GLU A 545 16.57 -11.27 -10.00
N GLY A 546 15.43 -11.97 -10.03
CA GLY A 546 15.35 -13.42 -10.26
C GLY A 546 14.73 -14.18 -9.09
N ILE A 547 14.70 -15.52 -9.17
CA ILE A 547 14.17 -16.37 -8.08
C ILE A 547 15.15 -16.47 -6.90
N ASP A 548 16.45 -16.33 -7.17
CA ASP A 548 17.54 -16.35 -6.19
C ASP A 548 17.84 -14.94 -5.63
N ALA A 549 16.80 -14.11 -5.50
CA ALA A 549 16.89 -12.75 -4.98
C ALA A 549 17.22 -12.76 -3.48
N ILE A 550 18.39 -12.25 -3.11
CA ILE A 550 18.79 -12.19 -1.70
C ILE A 550 17.94 -11.13 -0.98
N ALA A 551 17.25 -11.55 0.08
CA ALA A 551 16.47 -10.71 0.96
C ALA A 551 17.37 -9.92 1.93
N THR A 552 16.82 -8.83 2.44
CA THR A 552 17.56 -7.80 3.17
C THR A 552 16.55 -7.13 4.09
N THR A 553 16.60 -7.48 5.37
CA THR A 553 15.77 -6.92 6.45
C THR A 553 16.57 -6.07 7.44
N ARG A 554 16.20 -4.79 7.57
CA ARG A 554 16.68 -3.88 8.62
C ARG A 554 15.60 -3.64 9.68
N VAL A 555 16.05 -3.54 10.93
CA VAL A 555 15.30 -3.44 12.18
C VAL A 555 15.75 -2.19 12.96
N VAL A 556 14.84 -1.61 13.75
CA VAL A 556 15.18 -0.72 14.88
C VAL A 556 14.36 -1.09 16.11
N VAL A 557 15.03 -1.24 17.26
CA VAL A 557 14.41 -1.44 18.58
C VAL A 557 14.73 -0.28 19.52
N THR A 558 13.88 -0.09 20.53
CA THR A 558 14.18 0.74 21.71
C THR A 558 14.04 -0.10 22.97
N GLY A 559 15.05 -0.09 23.83
CA GLY A 559 14.94 -0.63 25.19
C GLY A 559 14.35 0.39 26.16
N ASP A 560 13.87 -0.09 27.31
CA ASP A 560 13.22 0.76 28.33
C ASP A 560 14.23 1.33 29.35
N VAL A 561 15.34 1.88 28.84
CA VAL A 561 16.48 2.39 29.63
C VAL A 561 16.61 3.90 29.42
N SER A 562 16.07 4.67 30.35
CA SER A 562 15.65 6.07 30.16
C SER A 562 16.59 7.14 30.75
N ASP A 563 17.92 6.97 30.61
CA ASP A 563 18.92 7.90 31.17
C ASP A 563 19.73 8.72 30.14
N SER A 564 19.43 8.60 28.84
CA SER A 564 20.05 9.46 27.82
C SER A 564 19.40 10.86 27.82
N LYS A 565 20.08 11.85 28.42
CA LYS A 565 19.61 13.26 28.47
C LYS A 565 20.10 14.06 27.27
N HIS A 566 19.18 14.78 26.64
CA HIS A 566 19.44 15.58 25.44
C HIS A 566 20.22 16.86 25.80
N ALA A 567 21.49 16.95 25.37
CA ALA A 567 22.48 17.90 25.89
C ALA A 567 22.18 19.40 25.67
N LEU A 568 21.13 19.75 24.93
CA LEU A 568 20.65 21.13 24.71
C LEU A 568 19.31 21.44 25.38
N THR A 569 18.55 20.44 25.83
CA THR A 569 17.17 20.61 26.31
C THR A 569 16.87 19.86 27.62
N GLY A 570 17.81 19.09 28.16
CA GLY A 570 17.70 18.40 29.46
C GLY A 570 16.78 17.18 29.49
N HIS A 571 15.80 17.10 28.58
CA HIS A 571 14.86 15.99 28.48
C HIS A 571 15.55 14.64 28.24
N SER A 572 15.11 13.61 28.97
CA SER A 572 15.48 12.22 28.74
C SER A 572 14.72 11.65 27.53
N PHE A 573 15.40 10.79 26.75
CA PHE A 573 14.80 10.03 25.66
C PHE A 573 15.36 8.59 25.65
N ASN A 574 14.52 7.62 25.27
CA ASN A 574 14.97 6.23 25.17
C ASN A 574 15.82 6.05 23.91
N ARG A 575 17.03 5.50 24.06
CA ARG A 575 17.96 5.31 22.94
C ARG A 575 17.47 4.19 22.01
N ALA A 576 17.54 4.44 20.70
CA ALA A 576 17.22 3.47 19.67
C ALA A 576 18.47 2.74 19.17
N PHE A 577 18.32 1.46 18.84
CA PHE A 577 19.37 0.58 18.33
C PHE A 577 18.86 -0.08 17.04
N SER A 578 19.54 0.17 15.92
CA SER A 578 19.27 -0.51 14.64
C SER A 578 19.77 -1.95 14.67
N GLY A 579 19.51 -2.75 13.63
CA GLY A 579 20.13 -4.06 13.36
C GLY A 579 19.67 -4.59 12.01
N SER A 580 20.33 -5.57 11.41
CA SER A 580 20.20 -5.81 9.97
C SER A 580 20.77 -7.15 9.47
N GLY A 581 19.92 -8.09 9.03
CA GLY A 581 20.34 -9.43 8.59
C GLY A 581 19.85 -9.83 7.21
N ALA A 582 20.66 -10.59 6.46
CA ALA A 582 20.35 -11.13 5.12
C ALA A 582 20.33 -12.66 5.09
N ALA A 583 19.54 -13.18 4.15
CA ALA A 583 19.63 -14.52 3.60
C ALA A 583 18.82 -14.56 2.28
N LEU A 584 18.83 -15.70 1.59
CA LEU A 584 17.83 -16.00 0.56
C LEU A 584 16.43 -16.20 1.19
N ASP A 585 16.37 -16.61 2.47
CA ASP A 585 15.14 -16.73 3.24
C ASP A 585 14.84 -15.44 4.04
N ILE A 586 13.63 -14.90 3.86
CA ILE A 586 13.16 -13.65 4.49
C ILE A 586 13.11 -13.74 6.03
N VAL A 587 12.87 -14.92 6.59
CA VAL A 587 12.78 -15.12 8.04
C VAL A 587 14.18 -15.15 8.65
N VAL A 588 15.11 -15.88 8.05
CA VAL A 588 16.52 -15.93 8.50
C VAL A 588 17.19 -14.56 8.36
N SER A 589 16.92 -13.86 7.26
CA SER A 589 17.23 -12.43 7.04
C SER A 589 16.78 -11.60 8.25
N SER A 590 15.49 -11.67 8.59
CA SER A 590 14.92 -10.91 9.70
C SER A 590 15.46 -11.28 11.08
N VAL A 591 15.68 -12.57 11.37
CA VAL A 591 16.17 -13.04 12.67
C VAL A 591 17.56 -12.50 13.00
N ARG A 592 18.49 -12.57 12.03
CA ARG A 592 19.82 -11.96 12.15
C ARG A 592 19.70 -10.47 12.54
N ALA A 593 18.82 -9.74 11.83
CA ALA A 593 18.61 -8.31 12.03
C ALA A 593 18.22 -7.94 13.47
N TYR A 594 17.36 -8.76 14.06
CA TYR A 594 16.85 -8.56 15.42
C TYR A 594 17.91 -8.89 16.47
N LEU A 595 18.66 -9.98 16.28
CA LEU A 595 19.75 -10.39 17.17
C LEU A 595 20.86 -9.34 17.24
N SER A 596 21.25 -8.73 16.13
CA SER A 596 22.20 -7.61 16.11
C SER A 596 21.71 -6.40 16.90
N ALA A 597 20.45 -5.99 16.67
CA ALA A 597 19.87 -4.86 17.41
C ALA A 597 19.86 -5.10 18.93
N LEU A 598 19.53 -6.33 19.34
CA LEU A 598 19.61 -6.77 20.73
C LEU A 598 21.05 -6.82 21.25
N ASN A 599 22.03 -7.25 20.45
CA ASN A 599 23.43 -7.31 20.87
C ASN A 599 24.02 -5.93 21.16
N LYS A 600 23.79 -4.90 20.32
CA LYS A 600 24.27 -3.52 20.62
C LYS A 600 23.58 -2.91 21.84
N MET A 601 22.29 -3.21 22.01
CA MET A 601 21.56 -2.76 23.19
C MET A 601 22.09 -3.48 24.46
N SER A 602 22.39 -4.77 24.36
CA SER A 602 22.94 -5.57 25.45
C SER A 602 24.34 -5.12 25.85
N SER A 603 25.24 -4.85 24.90
CA SER A 603 26.58 -4.34 25.19
C SER A 603 26.53 -2.92 25.78
N PHE A 604 25.63 -2.05 25.31
CA PHE A 604 25.40 -0.74 25.92
C PHE A 604 24.85 -0.82 27.35
N VAL A 605 23.87 -1.71 27.61
CA VAL A 605 23.34 -1.97 28.96
C VAL A 605 24.40 -2.60 29.87
N GLY A 606 25.25 -3.48 29.33
CA GLY A 606 26.40 -4.06 30.03
C GLY A 606 27.43 -3.00 30.42
N ALA A 607 27.79 -2.11 29.50
CA ALA A 607 28.71 -1.00 29.76
C ALA A 607 28.15 -0.03 30.81
N ILE A 608 26.84 0.26 30.79
CA ILE A 608 26.17 1.04 31.84
C ILE A 608 26.25 0.30 33.19
N LYS A 609 25.91 -1.00 33.24
CA LYS A 609 25.96 -1.78 34.49
C LYS A 609 27.37 -1.83 35.09
N ALA A 610 28.39 -2.09 34.26
CA ALA A 610 29.80 -2.06 34.66
C ALA A 610 30.25 -0.68 35.18
N SER A 611 29.63 0.42 34.72
CA SER A 611 29.88 1.76 35.28
C SER A 611 29.13 2.04 36.60
N SER A 612 28.00 1.37 36.84
CA SER A 612 27.14 1.57 38.02
C SER A 612 27.42 0.63 39.21
N GLU A 613 28.03 -0.54 39.00
CA GLU A 613 28.38 -1.47 40.08
C GLU A 613 29.48 -0.94 41.03
N ILE A 614 30.10 0.19 40.69
CA ILE A 614 31.00 0.96 41.56
C ILE A 614 30.22 1.81 42.59
N ALA A 615 28.90 2.00 42.44
CA ALA A 615 28.10 2.98 43.18
C ALA A 615 27.04 2.38 44.14
N THR A 616 27.52 1.70 45.19
CA THR A 616 26.92 1.59 46.55
C THR A 616 25.42 1.28 46.76
N MET A 617 25.20 0.23 47.55
CA MET A 617 24.06 -0.02 48.45
C MET A 617 23.31 1.24 48.96
N ASN A 618 21.97 1.25 48.93
CA ASN A 618 21.19 1.02 50.17
C ASN A 618 19.65 0.96 50.03
N ILE A 619 19.10 0.33 51.07
CA ILE A 619 17.71 0.11 51.50
C ILE A 619 16.83 1.38 51.44
N THR A 620 15.62 1.31 50.84
CA THR A 620 14.26 1.60 51.43
C THR A 620 13.21 1.96 50.36
N ALA A 621 12.31 1.03 49.97
CA ALA A 621 11.16 1.33 49.10
C ALA A 621 9.97 0.32 49.13
N LYS A 622 9.77 -0.47 50.20
CA LYS A 622 8.62 -1.40 50.31
C LYS A 622 7.50 -0.84 51.19
N LEU A 623 6.63 0.04 50.66
CA LEU A 623 5.38 0.41 51.35
C LEU A 623 4.26 1.05 50.50
N LEU A 624 4.46 1.40 49.22
CA LEU A 624 3.47 2.15 48.41
C LEU A 624 2.86 1.37 47.23
N ALA A 625 2.75 0.05 47.34
CA ALA A 625 2.21 -0.83 46.28
C ALA A 625 0.92 -1.58 46.67
N LEU A 626 0.33 -1.28 47.84
CA LEU A 626 -0.77 -2.07 48.43
C LEU A 626 -2.10 -1.31 48.56
N ALA A 627 -2.45 -0.49 47.55
CA ALA A 627 -3.69 0.31 47.55
C ALA A 627 -4.54 0.20 46.26
N VAL A 628 -3.96 -0.23 45.13
CA VAL A 628 -4.63 -0.21 43.81
C VAL A 628 -5.28 -1.56 43.44
N PHE A 629 -4.77 -2.67 43.97
CA PHE A 629 -5.25 -4.02 43.61
C PHE A 629 -6.63 -4.41 44.17
N ALA A 630 -7.20 -3.62 45.09
CA ALA A 630 -8.47 -3.93 45.75
C ALA A 630 -9.72 -3.51 44.95
N ALA A 631 -9.58 -2.65 43.93
CA ALA A 631 -10.71 -2.05 43.21
C ALA A 631 -11.12 -2.77 41.90
N ALA A 632 -10.37 -3.78 41.46
CA ALA A 632 -10.59 -4.47 40.17
C ALA A 632 -11.20 -5.88 40.30
N ALA A 633 -11.47 -6.35 41.53
CA ALA A 633 -11.91 -7.73 41.81
C ALA A 633 -13.43 -7.89 42.00
N ILE A 634 -14.21 -6.82 41.93
CA ILE A 634 -15.66 -6.83 42.19
C ILE A 634 -16.40 -6.10 41.05
N LEU A 635 -16.47 -6.72 39.86
CA LEU A 635 -17.49 -6.48 38.83
C LEU A 635 -17.43 -7.50 37.67
N SER A 636 -17.47 -8.80 37.99
CA SER A 636 -17.84 -9.85 37.02
C SER A 636 -18.34 -11.09 37.75
N LEU A 637 -19.67 -11.19 37.91
CA LEU A 637 -20.34 -12.33 38.53
C LEU A 637 -21.67 -12.62 37.83
N ASP A 638 -21.57 -13.02 36.56
CA ASP A 638 -22.60 -13.78 35.83
C ASP A 638 -21.98 -14.35 34.54
N SER A 639 -22.30 -15.56 34.07
CA SER A 639 -23.09 -16.63 34.69
C SER A 639 -22.48 -18.00 34.33
N ARG A 640 -22.89 -19.09 34.99
CA ARG A 640 -22.57 -20.45 34.53
C ARG A 640 -23.55 -20.85 33.44
N SER A 641 -23.08 -21.04 32.22
CA SER A 641 -23.90 -21.51 31.09
C SER A 641 -23.81 -23.03 30.92
N ASP A 642 -24.97 -23.71 30.96
CA ASP A 642 -25.08 -25.19 30.87
C ASP A 642 -24.92 -25.75 29.45
N VAL A 643 -24.19 -25.07 28.56
CA VAL A 643 -24.04 -25.45 27.14
C VAL A 643 -23.23 -26.74 27.00
N ARG A 644 -23.81 -27.78 26.40
CA ARG A 644 -23.17 -29.09 26.21
C ARG A 644 -22.05 -28.99 25.18
N GLN A 645 -20.80 -29.05 25.65
CA GLN A 645 -19.61 -29.07 24.79
C GLN A 645 -19.38 -30.47 24.21
N LEU A 646 -19.33 -30.58 22.89
CA LEU A 646 -18.89 -31.78 22.18
C LEU A 646 -17.45 -31.58 21.73
N GLU A 647 -16.50 -32.25 22.39
CA GLU A 647 -15.07 -32.19 22.03
C GLU A 647 -14.70 -33.35 21.12
N ILE A 648 -14.38 -33.08 19.84
CA ILE A 648 -13.84 -34.07 18.91
C ILE A 648 -12.32 -34.16 19.09
N ARG A 649 -11.79 -35.39 19.19
CA ARG A 649 -10.37 -35.71 19.41
C ARG A 649 -9.86 -36.72 18.38
N ASP A 650 -8.54 -36.90 18.36
CA ASP A 650 -7.87 -37.82 17.45
C ASP A 650 -8.25 -39.28 17.77
N GLY A 651 -8.99 -39.91 16.86
CA GLY A 651 -9.53 -41.27 17.01
C GLY A 651 -11.05 -41.35 17.10
N ASP A 652 -11.77 -40.24 17.34
CA ASP A 652 -13.24 -40.24 17.40
C ASP A 652 -13.93 -40.26 16.02
N VAL A 653 -13.16 -40.19 14.93
CA VAL A 653 -13.63 -39.80 13.58
C VAL A 653 -13.19 -40.80 12.50
N GLU A 654 -14.15 -41.38 11.77
CA GLU A 654 -13.88 -42.12 10.52
C GLU A 654 -13.81 -41.13 9.34
N LEU A 655 -12.71 -41.19 8.58
CA LEU A 655 -12.39 -40.28 7.47
C LEU A 655 -12.69 -40.96 6.13
N ILE A 656 -13.69 -40.48 5.41
CA ILE A 656 -14.17 -41.10 4.16
C ILE A 656 -13.70 -40.26 2.96
N PRO A 657 -12.72 -40.73 2.16
CA PRO A 657 -12.23 -39.99 0.99
C PRO A 657 -13.26 -39.98 -0.14
N LEU A 658 -13.47 -38.83 -0.77
CA LEU A 658 -14.33 -38.67 -1.96
C LEU A 658 -13.69 -39.30 -3.21
N LEU A 659 -14.54 -39.65 -4.18
CA LEU A 659 -14.12 -40.18 -5.48
C LEU A 659 -13.11 -39.25 -6.16
N ASP A 660 -12.10 -39.82 -6.81
CA ASP A 660 -11.01 -39.11 -7.51
C ASP A 660 -10.16 -38.12 -6.68
N GLY A 661 -10.44 -37.95 -5.38
CA GLY A 661 -9.87 -36.87 -4.58
C GLY A 661 -10.50 -35.50 -4.85
N ALA A 662 -11.76 -35.47 -5.28
CA ALA A 662 -12.53 -34.24 -5.54
C ALA A 662 -12.69 -33.35 -4.28
N ALA A 663 -12.98 -32.06 -4.49
CA ALA A 663 -13.26 -31.10 -3.41
C ALA A 663 -14.75 -31.10 -3.05
N GLY A 664 -15.06 -30.68 -1.82
CA GLY A 664 -16.36 -30.88 -1.19
C GLY A 664 -16.18 -31.78 0.04
N PRO A 665 -17.26 -32.20 0.70
CA PRO A 665 -18.65 -32.02 0.32
C PRO A 665 -19.11 -30.56 0.48
N GLU A 666 -19.88 -30.04 -0.48
CA GLU A 666 -20.52 -28.73 -0.34
C GLU A 666 -21.85 -28.87 0.45
N SER A 667 -22.63 -29.92 0.20
CA SER A 667 -23.79 -30.33 1.01
C SER A 667 -23.96 -31.85 0.98
N ILE A 668 -24.62 -32.40 2.00
CA ILE A 668 -24.92 -33.82 2.21
C ILE A 668 -26.44 -33.99 2.21
N VAL A 669 -26.97 -35.12 1.75
CA VAL A 669 -28.39 -35.47 1.95
C VAL A 669 -28.58 -36.99 1.96
N PHE A 670 -29.58 -37.46 2.71
CA PHE A 670 -30.02 -38.85 2.74
C PHE A 670 -31.41 -38.98 2.12
N GLY A 671 -31.69 -40.12 1.48
CA GLY A 671 -33.03 -40.48 1.04
C GLY A 671 -33.79 -41.25 2.14
N ASP A 672 -35.09 -40.98 2.28
CA ASP A 672 -35.95 -41.52 3.35
C ASP A 672 -35.93 -43.06 3.46
N ALA A 673 -35.69 -43.76 2.34
CA ALA A 673 -35.54 -45.23 2.29
C ALA A 673 -34.19 -45.75 2.87
N GLY A 674 -33.41 -44.90 3.55
CA GLY A 674 -32.07 -45.24 4.05
C GLY A 674 -30.98 -45.13 2.98
N GLU A 675 -31.22 -44.42 1.88
CA GLU A 675 -30.25 -44.26 0.81
C GLU A 675 -29.23 -43.15 1.10
N GLY A 676 -27.96 -43.39 0.73
CA GLY A 676 -26.89 -42.39 0.76
C GLY A 676 -25.79 -42.70 1.78
N PRO A 677 -25.07 -41.67 2.27
CA PRO A 677 -25.21 -40.26 1.91
C PRO A 677 -25.02 -40.00 0.41
N TYR A 678 -25.75 -39.01 -0.09
CA TYR A 678 -25.46 -38.33 -1.34
C TYR A 678 -24.71 -37.03 -1.03
N THR A 679 -23.79 -36.61 -1.90
CA THR A 679 -23.07 -35.35 -1.70
C THR A 679 -22.54 -34.73 -2.98
N SER A 680 -22.39 -33.40 -2.99
CA SER A 680 -21.88 -32.63 -4.12
C SER A 680 -20.40 -32.31 -3.99
N VAL A 681 -19.74 -32.22 -5.15
CA VAL A 681 -18.33 -31.88 -5.28
C VAL A 681 -18.09 -30.73 -6.25
N SER A 682 -16.98 -30.02 -6.09
CA SER A 682 -16.68 -28.77 -6.80
C SER A 682 -16.34 -28.93 -8.30
N ASP A 683 -16.49 -30.13 -8.86
CA ASP A 683 -16.32 -30.43 -10.29
C ASP A 683 -17.68 -30.69 -11.00
N GLY A 684 -18.79 -30.33 -10.34
CA GLY A 684 -20.14 -30.41 -10.89
C GLY A 684 -20.84 -31.76 -10.68
N ARG A 685 -20.17 -32.73 -10.03
CA ARG A 685 -20.73 -34.06 -9.79
C ARG A 685 -21.48 -34.17 -8.46
N ILE A 686 -22.41 -35.11 -8.42
CA ILE A 686 -23.07 -35.62 -7.23
C ILE A 686 -22.67 -37.10 -7.08
N LEU A 687 -22.18 -37.46 -5.91
CA LEU A 687 -21.69 -38.79 -5.58
C LEU A 687 -22.67 -39.47 -4.61
N LYS A 688 -22.92 -40.78 -4.80
CA LYS A 688 -23.65 -41.65 -3.86
C LYS A 688 -22.66 -42.57 -3.15
N TRP A 689 -22.77 -42.67 -1.84
CA TRP A 689 -22.00 -43.64 -1.06
C TRP A 689 -22.64 -45.03 -1.19
N LEU A 690 -21.81 -46.06 -1.42
CA LEU A 690 -22.23 -47.46 -1.37
C LEU A 690 -21.83 -48.08 -0.02
N PRO A 691 -22.79 -48.65 0.75
CA PRO A 691 -22.52 -49.30 2.04
C PRO A 691 -21.67 -50.58 1.87
N PRO A 692 -21.29 -51.25 2.98
CA PRO A 692 -20.60 -52.54 2.92
C PRO A 692 -21.35 -53.58 2.06
N PRO A 693 -20.66 -54.44 1.29
CA PRO A 693 -19.21 -54.64 1.31
C PRO A 693 -18.38 -53.61 0.51
N GLU A 694 -19.01 -52.79 -0.34
CA GLU A 694 -18.27 -51.97 -1.31
C GLU A 694 -17.55 -50.76 -0.71
N ARG A 695 -18.12 -50.10 0.32
CA ARG A 695 -17.53 -48.96 1.05
C ARG A 695 -16.81 -47.95 0.14
N ARG A 696 -17.51 -47.49 -0.91
CA ARG A 696 -16.95 -46.57 -1.92
C ARG A 696 -17.99 -45.56 -2.40
N TRP A 697 -17.50 -44.43 -2.91
CA TRP A 697 -18.33 -43.52 -3.70
C TRP A 697 -18.49 -44.02 -5.12
N VAL A 698 -19.67 -43.79 -5.69
CA VAL A 698 -19.93 -43.84 -7.13
C VAL A 698 -20.51 -42.51 -7.59
N GLU A 699 -20.29 -42.16 -8.84
CA GLU A 699 -20.94 -41.02 -9.48
C GLU A 699 -22.44 -41.34 -9.66
N HIS A 700 -23.30 -40.45 -9.16
CA HIS A 700 -24.75 -40.56 -9.33
C HIS A 700 -25.21 -39.74 -10.52
N SER A 701 -24.76 -38.49 -10.62
CA SER A 701 -25.12 -37.56 -11.68
C SER A 701 -24.13 -36.39 -11.77
N CYS A 702 -24.21 -35.61 -12.85
CA CYS A 702 -23.37 -34.43 -13.08
C CYS A 702 -24.18 -33.22 -13.59
N SER A 703 -23.67 -32.01 -13.38
CA SER A 703 -24.22 -30.78 -13.97
C SER A 703 -23.92 -30.65 -15.47
N VAL A 704 -22.74 -31.08 -15.94
CA VAL A 704 -22.37 -31.07 -17.37
C VAL A 704 -21.48 -32.28 -17.73
N PRO A 705 -21.89 -33.21 -18.62
CA PRO A 705 -21.17 -34.48 -18.84
C PRO A 705 -19.81 -34.34 -19.54
N GLU A 706 -19.72 -33.54 -20.60
CA GLU A 706 -18.53 -33.45 -21.46
C GLU A 706 -17.40 -32.61 -20.84
N LEU A 707 -17.67 -31.92 -19.75
CA LEU A 707 -16.77 -30.96 -19.10
C LEU A 707 -16.28 -31.42 -17.72
N GLY A 708 -16.44 -32.69 -17.36
CA GLY A 708 -15.99 -33.30 -16.10
C GLY A 708 -14.47 -33.26 -15.89
N SER A 709 -13.94 -32.09 -15.58
CA SER A 709 -12.51 -31.82 -15.42
C SER A 709 -12.14 -31.71 -13.93
N LYS A 710 -11.07 -32.39 -13.53
CA LYS A 710 -10.57 -32.38 -12.14
C LYS A 710 -9.89 -31.06 -11.74
N ASP A 711 -10.05 -29.98 -12.52
CA ASP A 711 -9.54 -28.65 -12.18
C ASP A 711 -10.67 -27.74 -11.68
N THR A 712 -10.65 -27.45 -10.37
CA THR A 712 -11.54 -26.49 -9.72
C THR A 712 -11.53 -25.08 -10.35
N LYS A 713 -10.52 -24.74 -11.15
CA LYS A 713 -10.53 -23.53 -11.98
C LYS A 713 -11.58 -23.53 -13.10
N ARG A 714 -12.32 -24.63 -13.31
CA ARG A 714 -13.42 -24.73 -14.29
C ARG A 714 -14.82 -24.92 -13.69
N GLU A 715 -15.01 -24.76 -12.37
CA GLU A 715 -16.33 -24.85 -11.69
C GLU A 715 -17.45 -23.99 -12.35
N GLN A 716 -17.09 -22.88 -13.01
CA GLN A 716 -18.02 -22.01 -13.77
C GLN A 716 -18.55 -22.64 -15.07
N GLU A 717 -17.87 -23.68 -15.58
CA GLU A 717 -18.18 -24.43 -16.80
C GLU A 717 -18.72 -25.82 -16.48
N CYS A 718 -18.26 -26.43 -15.37
CA CYS A 718 -18.71 -27.73 -14.89
C CYS A 718 -19.99 -27.66 -14.04
N GLY A 719 -20.26 -26.51 -13.42
CA GLY A 719 -21.21 -26.34 -12.32
C GLY A 719 -20.56 -26.51 -10.94
N ARG A 720 -21.20 -25.96 -9.91
CA ARG A 720 -20.86 -26.22 -8.50
C ARG A 720 -22.13 -26.31 -7.64
N PRO A 721 -22.72 -27.50 -7.50
CA PRO A 721 -23.85 -27.77 -6.60
C PRO A 721 -23.51 -27.48 -5.13
N LEU A 722 -24.14 -26.47 -4.52
CA LEU A 722 -23.91 -26.09 -3.11
C LEU A 722 -25.05 -26.53 -2.18
N GLY A 723 -26.29 -26.59 -2.67
CA GLY A 723 -27.44 -27.07 -1.93
C GLY A 723 -28.06 -28.27 -2.63
N LEU A 724 -28.38 -29.32 -1.85
CA LEU A 724 -28.99 -30.56 -2.32
C LEU A 724 -30.24 -30.89 -1.50
N LYS A 725 -31.34 -31.25 -2.17
CA LYS A 725 -32.51 -31.83 -1.50
C LYS A 725 -33.13 -32.94 -2.35
N PHE A 726 -33.32 -34.11 -1.75
CA PHE A 726 -33.97 -35.25 -2.41
C PHE A 726 -35.48 -35.23 -2.13
N ASN A 727 -36.29 -35.35 -3.18
CA ASN A 727 -37.74 -35.51 -3.03
C ASN A 727 -38.10 -37.00 -3.00
N SER A 728 -38.24 -37.55 -1.79
CA SER A 728 -38.60 -38.94 -1.57
C SER A 728 -39.93 -39.40 -2.18
N LYS A 729 -40.83 -38.47 -2.53
CA LYS A 729 -42.14 -38.78 -3.14
C LYS A 729 -42.08 -38.91 -4.66
N THR A 730 -41.16 -38.22 -5.34
CA THR A 730 -40.99 -38.29 -6.80
C THR A 730 -39.70 -39.01 -7.23
N GLY A 731 -38.75 -39.20 -6.31
CA GLY A 731 -37.40 -39.68 -6.58
C GLY A 731 -36.50 -38.65 -7.27
N GLU A 732 -36.96 -37.42 -7.45
CA GLU A 732 -36.19 -36.34 -8.06
C GLU A 732 -35.16 -35.75 -7.08
N PHE A 733 -33.98 -35.45 -7.60
CA PHE A 733 -32.88 -34.85 -6.84
C PHE A 733 -32.71 -33.38 -7.22
N TYR A 734 -33.09 -32.46 -6.34
CA TYR A 734 -33.05 -31.02 -6.58
C TYR A 734 -31.71 -30.42 -6.15
N VAL A 735 -31.25 -29.47 -6.95
CA VAL A 735 -29.88 -28.95 -6.89
C VAL A 735 -29.89 -27.44 -7.06
N ALA A 736 -29.35 -26.71 -6.10
CA ALA A 736 -28.94 -25.32 -6.29
C ALA A 736 -27.45 -25.29 -6.70
N ASP A 737 -27.21 -24.99 -7.97
CA ASP A 737 -25.87 -24.87 -8.55
C ASP A 737 -25.44 -23.40 -8.61
N ALA A 738 -24.26 -23.12 -8.06
CA ALA A 738 -23.75 -21.75 -7.89
C ALA A 738 -23.46 -20.99 -9.19
N TYR A 739 -23.52 -21.68 -10.35
CA TYR A 739 -23.36 -21.10 -11.68
C TYR A 739 -24.50 -21.45 -12.63
N LEU A 740 -25.23 -22.54 -12.37
CA LEU A 740 -26.19 -23.14 -13.30
C LEU A 740 -27.64 -23.15 -12.79
N GLY A 741 -27.92 -22.38 -11.73
CA GLY A 741 -29.25 -22.07 -11.21
C GLY A 741 -29.91 -23.22 -10.43
N LEU A 742 -31.24 -23.22 -10.38
CA LEU A 742 -32.02 -24.32 -9.83
C LEU A 742 -32.17 -25.43 -10.88
N ARG A 743 -31.73 -26.64 -10.53
CA ARG A 743 -31.68 -27.82 -11.40
C ARG A 743 -32.32 -29.04 -10.72
N VAL A 744 -32.59 -30.08 -11.50
CA VAL A 744 -33.08 -31.36 -11.01
C VAL A 744 -32.49 -32.52 -11.81
N VAL A 745 -32.33 -33.66 -11.16
CA VAL A 745 -32.05 -34.96 -11.78
C VAL A 745 -33.29 -35.83 -11.60
N SER A 746 -33.87 -36.33 -12.69
CA SER A 746 -35.04 -37.22 -12.61
C SER A 746 -34.61 -38.67 -12.36
N PRO A 747 -35.48 -39.55 -11.82
CA PRO A 747 -35.13 -40.95 -11.56
C PRO A 747 -34.57 -41.68 -12.79
N GLY A 748 -33.33 -42.16 -12.69
CA GLY A 748 -32.63 -42.86 -13.77
C GLY A 748 -31.84 -41.97 -14.73
N GLU A 749 -31.93 -40.64 -14.62
CA GLU A 749 -31.03 -39.71 -15.30
C GLU A 749 -29.69 -39.58 -14.55
N ASN A 750 -28.59 -39.38 -15.29
CA ASN A 750 -27.25 -39.11 -14.75
C ASN A 750 -26.76 -37.68 -15.05
N VAL A 751 -27.65 -36.81 -15.53
CA VAL A 751 -27.35 -35.40 -15.85
C VAL A 751 -28.46 -34.53 -15.26
N SER A 752 -28.12 -33.42 -14.61
CA SER A 752 -29.14 -32.49 -14.10
C SER A 752 -29.64 -31.57 -15.22
N ARG A 753 -30.97 -31.46 -15.36
CA ARG A 753 -31.65 -30.49 -16.23
C ARG A 753 -31.94 -29.20 -15.47
N PRO A 754 -31.89 -28.01 -16.10
CA PRO A 754 -32.37 -26.78 -15.47
C PRO A 754 -33.87 -26.89 -15.19
N LEU A 755 -34.31 -26.43 -14.03
CA LEU A 755 -35.73 -26.16 -13.75
C LEU A 755 -36.08 -24.74 -14.17
N VAL A 756 -35.30 -23.78 -13.69
CA VAL A 756 -35.50 -22.35 -13.97
C VAL A 756 -34.13 -21.74 -14.29
N PRO A 757 -33.84 -21.42 -15.56
CA PRO A 757 -32.57 -20.84 -15.94
C PRO A 757 -32.46 -19.34 -15.62
N GLU A 758 -33.59 -18.63 -15.59
CA GLU A 758 -33.65 -17.18 -15.40
C GLU A 758 -34.92 -16.71 -14.68
N TRP A 759 -34.85 -15.52 -14.09
CA TRP A 759 -35.98 -14.80 -13.52
C TRP A 759 -36.01 -13.36 -14.03
N ALA A 760 -37.18 -12.87 -14.45
CA ALA A 760 -37.35 -11.55 -15.06
C ALA A 760 -36.41 -11.24 -16.24
N GLY A 761 -36.02 -12.26 -17.03
CA GLY A 761 -35.08 -12.11 -18.15
C GLY A 761 -33.62 -11.93 -17.73
N SER A 762 -33.22 -12.46 -16.58
CA SER A 762 -31.82 -12.51 -16.12
C SER A 762 -31.51 -13.86 -15.45
N PRO A 763 -30.38 -14.50 -15.76
CA PRO A 763 -29.99 -15.77 -15.13
C PRO A 763 -29.69 -15.59 -13.65
N PHE A 764 -29.87 -16.66 -12.86
CA PHE A 764 -29.44 -16.65 -11.46
C PHE A 764 -27.92 -16.59 -11.37
N MET A 765 -27.40 -15.60 -10.65
CA MET A 765 -25.97 -15.30 -10.63
C MET A 765 -25.18 -16.11 -9.61
N PHE A 766 -25.84 -16.55 -8.52
CA PHE A 766 -25.26 -17.38 -7.47
C PHE A 766 -26.38 -18.03 -6.63
N SER A 767 -26.97 -19.13 -7.10
CA SER A 767 -27.86 -19.98 -6.28
C SER A 767 -27.07 -20.76 -5.22
N ASN A 768 -27.66 -21.03 -4.05
CA ASN A 768 -26.92 -21.66 -2.94
C ASN A 768 -27.72 -22.73 -2.17
N GLY A 769 -28.60 -22.34 -1.25
CA GLY A 769 -29.45 -23.27 -0.50
C GLY A 769 -30.69 -23.69 -1.29
N VAL A 770 -31.19 -24.91 -1.06
CA VAL A 770 -32.46 -25.43 -1.62
C VAL A 770 -33.17 -26.30 -0.59
N GLU A 771 -34.50 -26.20 -0.54
CA GLU A 771 -35.35 -26.90 0.42
C GLU A 771 -36.74 -27.17 -0.22
N ILE A 772 -37.43 -28.24 0.17
CA ILE A 772 -38.67 -28.71 -0.46
C ILE A 772 -39.76 -28.90 0.59
N ASP A 773 -40.94 -28.32 0.34
CA ASP A 773 -42.16 -28.67 1.08
C ASP A 773 -42.68 -30.01 0.55
N HIS A 774 -42.44 -31.08 1.31
CA HIS A 774 -42.87 -32.42 0.93
C HIS A 774 -44.40 -32.59 0.95
N GLU A 775 -45.20 -31.70 1.54
CA GLU A 775 -46.66 -31.72 1.45
C GLU A 775 -47.15 -31.13 0.13
N THR A 776 -46.70 -29.92 -0.21
CA THR A 776 -47.21 -29.17 -1.38
C THR A 776 -46.45 -29.46 -2.67
N GLY A 777 -45.18 -29.87 -2.59
CA GLY A 777 -44.24 -30.00 -3.70
C GLY A 777 -43.54 -28.70 -4.08
N ILE A 778 -43.71 -27.62 -3.32
CA ILE A 778 -43.08 -26.32 -3.58
C ILE A 778 -41.59 -26.38 -3.21
N ILE A 779 -40.73 -25.82 -4.06
CA ILE A 779 -39.29 -25.74 -3.82
C ILE A 779 -38.90 -24.31 -3.45
N TYR A 780 -38.17 -24.14 -2.35
CA TYR A 780 -37.62 -22.87 -1.91
C TYR A 780 -36.10 -22.89 -2.13
N PHE A 781 -35.52 -21.76 -2.53
CA PHE A 781 -34.07 -21.67 -2.75
C PHE A 781 -33.54 -20.26 -2.47
N THR A 782 -32.26 -20.15 -2.14
CA THR A 782 -31.59 -18.86 -1.95
C THR A 782 -30.75 -18.49 -3.17
N GLU A 783 -30.79 -17.21 -3.53
CA GLU A 783 -29.77 -16.60 -4.38
C GLU A 783 -28.90 -15.70 -3.50
N THR A 784 -27.61 -15.99 -3.43
CA THR A 784 -26.65 -15.34 -2.54
C THR A 784 -26.36 -13.90 -2.95
N SER A 785 -26.34 -13.61 -4.25
CA SER A 785 -26.23 -12.26 -4.83
C SER A 785 -26.70 -12.29 -6.29
N THR A 786 -27.44 -11.25 -6.71
CA THR A 786 -27.78 -11.00 -8.13
C THR A 786 -26.66 -10.32 -8.93
N ARG A 787 -25.51 -10.02 -8.29
CA ARG A 787 -24.47 -9.13 -8.84
C ARG A 787 -23.10 -9.78 -9.01
N PHE A 788 -22.82 -10.85 -8.25
CA PHE A 788 -21.50 -11.45 -8.13
C PHE A 788 -21.61 -12.98 -8.12
N GLN A 789 -20.76 -13.66 -8.88
CA GLN A 789 -20.73 -15.12 -8.92
C GLN A 789 -19.95 -15.73 -7.74
N ARG A 790 -20.05 -17.04 -7.52
CA ARG A 790 -19.40 -17.78 -6.40
C ARG A 790 -17.89 -17.54 -6.23
N ARG A 791 -17.15 -17.25 -7.31
CA ARG A 791 -15.73 -16.86 -7.30
C ARG A 791 -15.47 -15.54 -6.61
N GLU A 792 -16.43 -14.63 -6.74
CA GLU A 792 -16.39 -13.27 -6.22
C GLU A 792 -17.00 -13.15 -4.82
N PHE A 793 -17.16 -14.26 -4.09
CA PHE A 793 -17.71 -14.25 -2.73
C PHE A 793 -17.00 -13.27 -1.78
N LEU A 794 -15.70 -13.03 -1.97
CA LEU A 794 -14.97 -11.97 -1.25
C LEU A 794 -15.46 -10.57 -1.62
N ASN A 795 -15.82 -10.31 -2.88
CA ASN A 795 -16.43 -9.04 -3.30
C ASN A 795 -17.81 -8.85 -2.68
N ILE A 796 -18.61 -9.91 -2.54
CA ILE A 796 -19.92 -9.88 -1.84
C ILE A 796 -19.73 -9.40 -0.39
N VAL A 797 -18.82 -10.03 0.37
CA VAL A 797 -18.54 -9.66 1.77
C VAL A 797 -17.92 -8.25 1.87
N ILE A 798 -16.89 -7.94 1.07
CA ILE A 798 -16.19 -6.63 1.15
C ILE A 798 -17.08 -5.48 0.68
N THR A 799 -17.98 -5.71 -0.28
CA THR A 799 -18.99 -4.72 -0.69
C THR A 799 -20.26 -4.75 0.17
N GLY A 800 -20.32 -5.60 1.21
CA GLY A 800 -21.47 -5.73 2.10
C GLY A 800 -22.78 -5.91 1.34
N ASP A 801 -22.72 -6.68 0.24
CA ASP A 801 -23.77 -6.76 -0.77
C ASP A 801 -25.08 -7.26 -0.16
N ASN A 802 -26.18 -6.69 -0.64
CA ASN A 802 -27.51 -6.86 -0.05
C ASN A 802 -28.58 -7.12 -1.11
N THR A 803 -28.21 -7.77 -2.22
CA THR A 803 -29.15 -8.17 -3.28
C THR A 803 -29.40 -9.68 -3.29
N GLY A 804 -29.14 -10.35 -2.16
CA GLY A 804 -29.49 -11.75 -1.96
C GLY A 804 -30.99 -11.91 -1.70
N ARG A 805 -31.55 -13.06 -2.13
CA ARG A 805 -32.99 -13.29 -2.20
C ARG A 805 -33.38 -14.68 -1.68
N LEU A 806 -34.55 -14.77 -1.05
CA LEU A 806 -35.27 -16.03 -0.86
C LEU A 806 -36.31 -16.14 -1.98
N LEU A 807 -36.25 -17.22 -2.73
CA LEU A 807 -37.17 -17.50 -3.84
C LEU A 807 -37.98 -18.77 -3.57
N LYS A 808 -39.14 -18.83 -4.20
CA LYS A 808 -40.09 -19.94 -4.22
C LYS A 808 -40.35 -20.31 -5.67
N TYR A 809 -40.19 -21.58 -6.01
CA TYR A 809 -40.59 -22.17 -7.28
C TYR A 809 -41.78 -23.11 -7.06
N ASP A 810 -42.89 -22.82 -7.74
CA ASP A 810 -44.03 -23.73 -7.80
C ASP A 810 -43.96 -24.57 -9.09
N PRO A 811 -43.79 -25.91 -9.01
CA PRO A 811 -43.67 -26.77 -10.19
C PRO A 811 -45.01 -27.04 -10.90
N LYS A 812 -46.15 -26.66 -10.33
CA LYS A 812 -47.48 -26.77 -10.96
C LYS A 812 -47.80 -25.53 -11.78
N GLU A 813 -47.42 -24.35 -11.28
CA GLU A 813 -47.50 -23.08 -12.04
C GLU A 813 -46.28 -22.86 -12.97
N ASN A 814 -45.20 -23.64 -12.80
CA ASN A 814 -43.89 -23.43 -13.43
C ASN A 814 -43.38 -21.98 -13.27
N LYS A 815 -43.43 -21.48 -12.03
CA LYS A 815 -43.31 -20.04 -11.74
C LYS A 815 -42.42 -19.79 -10.53
N VAL A 816 -41.61 -18.74 -10.61
CA VAL A 816 -40.77 -18.27 -9.50
C VAL A 816 -41.24 -16.95 -8.92
N GLU A 817 -41.37 -16.92 -7.60
CA GLU A 817 -41.79 -15.81 -6.76
C GLU A 817 -40.64 -15.45 -5.80
N VAL A 818 -40.36 -14.16 -5.63
CA VAL A 818 -39.40 -13.67 -4.63
C VAL A 818 -40.15 -13.43 -3.32
N LEU A 819 -39.79 -14.17 -2.28
CA LEU A 819 -40.42 -14.08 -0.95
C LEU A 819 -39.76 -13.02 -0.07
N VAL A 820 -38.44 -12.88 -0.18
CA VAL A 820 -37.62 -11.91 0.54
C VAL A 820 -36.51 -11.42 -0.38
N ASP A 821 -36.26 -10.11 -0.38
CA ASP A 821 -35.15 -9.43 -1.04
C ASP A 821 -34.41 -8.58 0.00
N GLY A 822 -33.20 -8.11 -0.31
CA GLY A 822 -32.38 -7.31 0.60
C GLY A 822 -31.39 -8.11 1.48
N LEU A 823 -31.32 -9.43 1.33
CA LEU A 823 -30.53 -10.32 2.19
C LEU A 823 -29.02 -10.19 1.89
N ARG A 824 -28.20 -10.30 2.95
CA ARG A 824 -26.74 -10.15 2.88
C ARG A 824 -25.99 -11.47 2.88
N PHE A 825 -25.84 -12.04 1.68
CA PHE A 825 -25.18 -13.33 1.46
C PHE A 825 -25.94 -14.49 2.16
N PRO A 826 -27.20 -14.78 1.77
CA PRO A 826 -27.93 -15.95 2.26
C PRO A 826 -27.32 -17.26 1.72
N ASN A 827 -27.01 -18.20 2.61
CA ASN A 827 -26.51 -19.55 2.29
C ASN A 827 -27.59 -20.59 2.60
N GLY A 828 -27.43 -21.31 3.71
CA GLY A 828 -28.28 -22.41 4.12
C GLY A 828 -29.75 -22.05 4.28
N LEU A 829 -30.58 -23.03 3.93
CA LEU A 829 -32.04 -22.99 4.02
C LEU A 829 -32.50 -24.33 4.61
N ALA A 830 -33.39 -24.30 5.61
CA ALA A 830 -33.99 -25.49 6.21
C ALA A 830 -35.45 -25.24 6.59
N MET A 831 -36.32 -26.23 6.46
CA MET A 831 -37.75 -26.13 6.83
C MET A 831 -38.03 -26.72 8.22
N SER A 832 -39.01 -26.17 8.93
CA SER A 832 -39.58 -26.81 10.13
C SER A 832 -40.32 -28.12 9.77
N GLU A 833 -40.43 -29.03 10.72
CA GLU A 833 -40.99 -30.38 10.53
C GLU A 833 -42.48 -30.36 10.10
N ASP A 834 -43.21 -29.32 10.46
CA ASP A 834 -44.61 -29.05 10.09
C ASP A 834 -44.76 -28.16 8.82
N GLY A 835 -43.65 -27.72 8.24
CA GLY A 835 -43.62 -26.76 7.13
C GLY A 835 -44.18 -25.38 7.47
N SER A 836 -44.29 -24.99 8.75
CA SER A 836 -44.81 -23.67 9.14
C SER A 836 -43.80 -22.54 8.98
N TYR A 837 -42.49 -22.81 8.94
CA TYR A 837 -41.46 -21.81 8.69
C TYR A 837 -40.20 -22.34 8.00
N LEU A 838 -39.44 -21.41 7.41
CA LEU A 838 -38.08 -21.60 6.90
C LEU A 838 -37.07 -20.91 7.82
N LEU A 839 -35.89 -21.52 8.00
CA LEU A 839 -34.71 -20.92 8.62
C LEU A 839 -33.66 -20.61 7.55
N LEU A 840 -33.07 -19.43 7.62
CA LEU A 840 -32.07 -18.92 6.67
C LEU A 840 -30.78 -18.51 7.39
N ALA A 841 -29.63 -18.88 6.83
CA ALA A 841 -28.32 -18.40 7.26
C ALA A 841 -27.92 -17.14 6.47
N GLU A 842 -27.93 -15.97 7.11
CA GLU A 842 -27.39 -14.74 6.53
C GLU A 842 -25.90 -14.60 6.90
N THR A 843 -25.04 -15.00 5.96
CA THR A 843 -23.59 -15.19 6.18
C THR A 843 -22.91 -13.89 6.60
N THR A 844 -23.11 -12.79 5.86
CA THR A 844 -22.31 -11.56 6.05
C THR A 844 -22.64 -10.84 7.36
N THR A 845 -23.86 -10.97 7.87
CA THR A 845 -24.25 -10.43 9.20
C THR A 845 -24.09 -11.44 10.33
N GLY A 846 -23.91 -12.73 10.01
CA GLY A 846 -23.80 -13.82 10.96
C GLY A 846 -25.13 -14.18 11.65
N LYS A 847 -26.26 -13.97 10.98
CA LYS A 847 -27.61 -14.13 11.56
C LYS A 847 -28.31 -15.40 11.09
N ILE A 848 -29.16 -15.95 11.95
CA ILE A 848 -30.21 -16.89 11.58
C ILE A 848 -31.54 -16.14 11.57
N LEU A 849 -32.25 -16.21 10.44
CA LEU A 849 -33.55 -15.57 10.24
C LEU A 849 -34.62 -16.65 10.08
N ARG A 850 -35.82 -16.43 10.63
CA ARG A 850 -37.02 -17.26 10.36
C ARG A 850 -37.95 -16.51 9.42
N TYR A 851 -38.38 -17.16 8.34
CA TYR A 851 -39.46 -16.70 7.47
C TYR A 851 -40.69 -17.60 7.67
N TRP A 852 -41.83 -17.02 8.03
CA TRP A 852 -43.06 -17.79 8.33
C TRP A 852 -43.86 -18.11 7.06
N LEU A 853 -44.13 -19.41 6.84
CA LEU A 853 -44.95 -19.93 5.74
C LEU A 853 -46.43 -20.11 6.15
N LYS A 854 -46.68 -20.74 7.31
CA LYS A 854 -48.02 -21.07 7.83
C LYS A 854 -48.15 -20.49 9.25
N THR A 855 -48.89 -19.40 9.46
CA THR A 855 -49.30 -18.83 10.79
C THR A 855 -49.99 -17.47 10.57
N PRO A 856 -50.57 -16.83 11.61
CA PRO A 856 -50.87 -15.39 11.59
C PRO A 856 -49.66 -14.46 11.35
N LYS A 857 -48.43 -14.99 11.36
CA LYS A 857 -47.18 -14.29 11.00
C LYS A 857 -46.74 -14.54 9.55
N ALA A 858 -47.52 -15.24 8.73
CA ALA A 858 -47.13 -15.61 7.37
C ALA A 858 -46.59 -14.41 6.56
N SER A 859 -45.55 -14.66 5.76
CA SER A 859 -44.79 -13.66 5.00
C SER A 859 -44.02 -12.63 5.81
N THR A 860 -43.87 -12.79 7.14
CA THR A 860 -42.94 -12.00 7.95
C THR A 860 -41.61 -12.73 8.15
N ILE A 861 -40.53 -11.95 8.31
CA ILE A 861 -39.19 -12.43 8.67
C ILE A 861 -38.77 -11.89 10.05
N GLU A 862 -38.21 -12.74 10.90
CA GLU A 862 -37.73 -12.39 12.25
C GLU A 862 -36.31 -12.94 12.52
N GLU A 863 -35.55 -12.30 13.39
CA GLU A 863 -34.23 -12.77 13.80
C GLU A 863 -34.34 -13.82 14.91
N VAL A 864 -33.71 -14.99 14.71
CA VAL A 864 -33.71 -16.10 15.66
C VAL A 864 -32.43 -16.10 16.49
N ALA A 865 -31.27 -15.90 15.88
CA ALA A 865 -29.98 -15.92 16.57
C ALA A 865 -28.91 -15.07 15.86
N GLN A 866 -28.04 -14.42 16.63
CA GLN A 866 -26.82 -13.75 16.16
C GLN A 866 -25.60 -14.59 16.55
N LEU A 867 -24.84 -15.09 15.58
CA LEU A 867 -23.81 -16.10 15.78
C LEU A 867 -22.38 -15.53 15.88
N PRO A 868 -21.47 -16.21 16.63
CA PRO A 868 -20.07 -15.80 16.83
C PRO A 868 -19.13 -16.18 15.67
N GLY A 869 -19.69 -16.64 14.55
CA GLY A 869 -18.99 -17.04 13.34
C GLY A 869 -19.82 -16.76 12.11
N PHE A 870 -19.25 -16.95 10.93
CA PHE A 870 -19.97 -16.91 9.67
C PHE A 870 -20.71 -18.25 9.48
N PRO A 871 -22.05 -18.29 9.50
CA PRO A 871 -22.81 -19.51 9.23
C PRO A 871 -22.71 -19.88 7.76
N ASP A 872 -22.79 -21.18 7.46
CA ASP A 872 -22.81 -21.70 6.09
C ASP A 872 -24.15 -22.42 5.83
N ASN A 873 -24.23 -23.76 5.83
CA ASN A 873 -25.51 -24.48 5.74
C ASN A 873 -26.20 -24.72 7.11
N ILE A 874 -27.52 -24.91 7.05
CA ILE A 874 -28.42 -25.24 8.17
C ILE A 874 -29.07 -26.61 7.90
N LYS A 875 -29.23 -27.43 8.94
CA LYS A 875 -30.03 -28.67 8.91
C LYS A 875 -30.86 -28.80 10.19
N MET A 876 -32.09 -29.30 10.11
CA MET A 876 -32.85 -29.69 11.31
C MET A 876 -32.19 -30.89 12.01
N SER A 877 -32.25 -30.97 13.34
CA SER A 877 -31.77 -32.13 14.11
C SER A 877 -32.96 -33.02 14.51
N PRO A 878 -32.88 -34.35 14.34
CA PRO A 878 -33.86 -35.30 14.87
C PRO A 878 -34.00 -35.27 16.41
N ARG A 879 -33.09 -34.61 17.12
CA ARG A 879 -33.16 -34.34 18.57
C ARG A 879 -33.74 -32.95 18.90
N GLY A 880 -34.50 -32.36 17.96
CA GLY A 880 -35.10 -31.04 18.06
C GLY A 880 -34.12 -29.89 17.82
N GLY A 881 -34.65 -28.76 17.34
CA GLY A 881 -33.83 -27.61 16.92
C GLY A 881 -33.02 -27.91 15.66
N PHE A 882 -31.95 -27.15 15.43
CA PHE A 882 -31.21 -27.17 14.17
C PHE A 882 -29.69 -27.02 14.37
N TRP A 883 -28.93 -27.68 13.49
CA TRP A 883 -27.48 -27.54 13.35
C TRP A 883 -27.15 -26.42 12.36
N VAL A 884 -26.08 -25.67 12.66
CA VAL A 884 -25.49 -24.67 11.78
C VAL A 884 -23.99 -24.91 11.69
N GLY A 885 -23.46 -25.07 10.47
CA GLY A 885 -22.02 -25.11 10.19
C GLY A 885 -21.41 -23.71 10.29
N LEU A 886 -20.21 -23.59 10.88
CA LEU A 886 -19.49 -22.32 10.99
C LEU A 886 -18.23 -22.33 10.12
N HIS A 887 -18.24 -21.55 9.05
CA HIS A 887 -17.15 -21.47 8.08
C HIS A 887 -15.87 -20.88 8.70
N ALA A 888 -16.00 -19.85 9.54
CA ALA A 888 -14.90 -19.22 10.28
C ALA A 888 -15.37 -18.41 11.51
N LYS A 889 -14.45 -18.14 12.45
CA LYS A 889 -14.67 -17.24 13.60
C LYS A 889 -14.90 -15.79 13.14
N ARG A 890 -15.86 -15.09 13.76
CA ARG A 890 -16.12 -13.65 13.54
C ARG A 890 -15.06 -12.79 14.22
N GLY A 891 -13.94 -12.54 13.55
CA GLY A 891 -12.89 -11.66 14.05
C GLY A 891 -13.32 -10.19 14.03
N LYS A 892 -13.03 -9.43 15.10
CA LYS A 892 -13.42 -8.01 15.25
C LYS A 892 -12.99 -7.11 14.08
N ILE A 893 -11.94 -7.48 13.34
CA ILE A 893 -11.47 -6.78 12.14
C ILE A 893 -12.49 -6.85 10.99
N ALA A 894 -13.23 -7.94 10.84
CA ALA A 894 -14.29 -8.04 9.82
C ALA A 894 -15.44 -7.06 10.12
N GLU A 895 -15.89 -7.03 11.36
CA GLU A 895 -16.89 -6.11 11.90
C GLU A 895 -16.47 -4.64 11.73
N TRP A 896 -15.19 -4.34 11.99
CA TRP A 896 -14.57 -3.04 11.74
C TRP A 896 -14.55 -2.70 10.24
N SER A 897 -14.21 -3.64 9.37
CA SER A 897 -14.14 -3.43 7.91
C SER A 897 -15.52 -3.19 7.25
N ILE A 898 -16.58 -3.80 7.77
CA ILE A 898 -17.96 -3.61 7.30
C ILE A 898 -18.49 -2.22 7.73
N SER A 899 -17.99 -1.68 8.86
CA SER A 899 -18.45 -0.42 9.44
C SER A 899 -17.92 0.85 8.77
N TYR A 900 -16.89 0.78 7.91
CA TYR A 900 -16.21 1.95 7.34
C TYR A 900 -16.11 1.91 5.78
N PRO A 901 -17.03 2.57 5.05
CA PRO A 901 -17.12 2.49 3.58
C PRO A 901 -15.88 2.95 2.77
N TRP A 902 -14.97 3.71 3.38
CA TRP A 902 -13.74 4.16 2.72
C TRP A 902 -12.67 3.06 2.65
N LEU A 903 -12.50 2.28 3.73
CA LEU A 903 -11.52 1.20 3.83
C LEU A 903 -11.83 0.05 2.84
N ARG A 904 -13.12 -0.15 2.57
CA ARG A 904 -13.69 -1.05 1.56
C ARG A 904 -13.14 -0.83 0.14
N LYS A 905 -12.80 0.40 -0.26
CA LYS A 905 -12.14 0.66 -1.58
C LYS A 905 -10.67 0.26 -1.60
N LEU A 906 -9.99 0.23 -0.44
CA LEU A 906 -8.56 -0.10 -0.36
C LEU A 906 -8.32 -1.61 -0.45
N ILE A 907 -9.16 -2.40 0.21
CA ILE A 907 -9.04 -3.88 0.24
C ILE A 907 -9.27 -4.49 -1.15
N LEU A 908 -10.21 -3.95 -1.93
CA LEU A 908 -10.50 -4.40 -3.31
C LEU A 908 -9.36 -4.17 -4.31
N LYS A 909 -8.35 -3.34 -4.00
CA LYS A 909 -7.15 -3.15 -4.84
C LYS A 909 -6.04 -4.18 -4.56
N LEU A 910 -6.21 -5.11 -3.63
CA LEU A 910 -5.21 -6.14 -3.30
C LEU A 910 -5.47 -7.45 -4.07
N PRO A 911 -4.43 -8.16 -4.55
CA PRO A 911 -4.61 -9.47 -5.20
C PRO A 911 -5.31 -10.47 -4.28
N ALA A 912 -6.36 -11.14 -4.78
CA ALA A 912 -7.22 -12.04 -3.99
C ALA A 912 -6.43 -13.12 -3.20
N GLN A 913 -5.33 -13.61 -3.76
CA GLN A 913 -4.44 -14.59 -3.12
C GLN A 913 -3.74 -14.07 -1.85
N ARG A 914 -3.54 -12.75 -1.69
CA ARG A 914 -3.05 -12.16 -0.43
C ARG A 914 -4.16 -12.07 0.61
N ILE A 915 -5.37 -11.68 0.21
CA ILE A 915 -6.53 -11.57 1.11
C ILE A 915 -6.82 -12.94 1.75
N GLN A 916 -6.87 -14.00 0.94
CA GLN A 916 -7.04 -15.39 1.41
C GLN A 916 -5.95 -15.86 2.38
N ARG A 917 -4.69 -15.40 2.24
CA ARG A 917 -3.58 -15.75 3.15
C ARG A 917 -3.61 -14.97 4.47
N ILE A 918 -4.13 -13.75 4.48
CA ILE A 918 -4.24 -12.93 5.68
C ILE A 918 -5.41 -13.40 6.56
N THR A 919 -6.56 -13.72 5.95
CA THR A 919 -7.73 -14.22 6.71
C THR A 919 -7.52 -15.62 7.29
N SER A 920 -6.84 -16.51 6.56
CA SER A 920 -6.50 -17.87 7.05
C SER A 920 -5.40 -17.90 8.12
N PHE A 921 -4.71 -16.78 8.37
CA PHE A 921 -3.74 -16.65 9.44
C PHE A 921 -4.38 -16.18 10.76
N LEU A 922 -5.35 -15.26 10.70
CA LEU A 922 -5.92 -14.60 11.88
C LEU A 922 -6.87 -15.47 12.73
N THR A 923 -7.20 -16.69 12.29
CA THR A 923 -8.14 -17.60 12.98
C THR A 923 -7.46 -18.63 13.90
N GLY A 924 -6.13 -18.77 13.83
CA GLY A 924 -5.36 -19.91 14.35
C GLY A 924 -5.32 -20.12 15.87
N PHE A 925 -5.74 -19.15 16.69
CA PHE A 925 -5.66 -19.24 18.16
C PHE A 925 -7.00 -19.40 18.89
N GLY A 926 -6.97 -20.12 20.01
CA GLY A 926 -8.12 -20.43 20.86
C GLY A 926 -9.01 -21.57 20.32
N ARG A 927 -9.82 -22.19 21.20
CA ARG A 927 -10.81 -23.22 20.82
C ARG A 927 -11.61 -22.77 19.58
N GLN A 928 -11.75 -23.66 18.60
CA GLN A 928 -12.55 -23.42 17.41
C GLN A 928 -13.85 -24.19 17.54
N VAL A 929 -14.94 -23.46 17.76
CA VAL A 929 -16.29 -23.98 17.57
C VAL A 929 -16.52 -24.08 16.06
N ILE A 930 -16.86 -25.27 15.59
CA ILE A 930 -17.04 -25.57 14.16
C ILE A 930 -18.51 -25.72 13.75
N ALA A 931 -19.38 -26.00 14.71
CA ALA A 931 -20.83 -26.07 14.53
C ALA A 931 -21.55 -25.81 15.86
N LEU A 932 -22.80 -25.35 15.75
CA LEU A 932 -23.71 -25.10 16.88
C LEU A 932 -25.03 -25.84 16.64
N ARG A 933 -25.57 -26.50 17.67
CA ARG A 933 -26.99 -26.91 17.69
C ARG A 933 -27.76 -25.89 18.50
N LEU A 934 -28.73 -25.27 17.85
CA LEU A 934 -29.59 -24.22 18.38
C LEU A 934 -30.98 -24.78 18.62
N SER A 935 -31.66 -24.32 19.67
CA SER A 935 -33.10 -24.50 19.82
C SER A 935 -33.88 -23.67 18.81
N GLU A 936 -35.17 -23.94 18.64
CA GLU A 936 -36.03 -23.14 17.77
C GLU A 936 -36.13 -21.67 18.19
N ASP A 937 -35.94 -21.37 19.47
CA ASP A 937 -35.83 -20.00 20.02
C ASP A 937 -34.38 -19.47 20.06
N GLY A 938 -33.48 -20.07 19.27
CA GLY A 938 -32.14 -19.53 18.98
C GLY A 938 -31.09 -19.68 20.08
N LYS A 939 -31.37 -20.43 21.15
CA LYS A 939 -30.43 -20.66 22.25
C LYS A 939 -29.49 -21.82 21.91
N THR A 940 -28.20 -21.67 22.19
CA THR A 940 -27.21 -22.73 21.99
C THR A 940 -27.42 -23.88 22.96
N ILE A 941 -27.77 -25.06 22.44
CA ILE A 941 -27.90 -26.31 23.21
C ILE A 941 -26.55 -27.02 23.26
N GLU A 942 -25.94 -27.25 22.09
CA GLU A 942 -24.67 -27.95 21.91
C GLU A 942 -23.69 -27.09 21.10
N ALA A 943 -22.41 -27.12 21.49
CA ALA A 943 -21.33 -26.47 20.75
C ALA A 943 -20.22 -27.50 20.46
N MET A 944 -19.89 -27.66 19.17
CA MET A 944 -18.92 -28.65 18.70
C MET A 944 -17.54 -28.01 18.53
N SER A 945 -16.53 -28.52 19.22
CA SER A 945 -15.15 -28.00 19.24
C SER A 945 -14.11 -29.07 18.94
N VAL A 946 -13.19 -28.78 18.01
CA VAL A 946 -12.16 -29.75 17.58
C VAL A 946 -10.83 -29.49 18.31
N HIS A 947 -10.15 -30.58 18.66
CA HIS A 947 -8.84 -30.61 19.31
C HIS A 947 -7.85 -31.47 18.50
N GLY A 948 -6.59 -31.50 18.92
CA GLY A 948 -5.58 -32.38 18.32
C GLY A 948 -5.29 -32.12 16.85
N ASP A 949 -4.81 -33.17 16.17
CA ASP A 949 -4.48 -33.14 14.75
C ASP A 949 -5.71 -33.13 13.82
N ALA A 950 -6.87 -33.59 14.31
CA ALA A 950 -8.16 -33.48 13.64
C ALA A 950 -8.49 -32.04 13.19
N ARG A 951 -7.98 -31.01 13.89
CA ARG A 951 -8.08 -29.60 13.44
C ARG A 951 -7.55 -29.34 12.02
N LYS A 952 -6.67 -30.20 11.51
CA LYS A 952 -6.16 -30.09 10.13
C LYS A 952 -7.24 -30.38 9.09
N VAL A 953 -8.27 -31.15 9.45
CA VAL A 953 -9.43 -31.56 8.61
C VAL A 953 -10.58 -30.55 8.69
N PHE A 954 -11.00 -30.22 9.93
CA PHE A 954 -12.18 -29.39 10.22
C PHE A 954 -11.94 -27.88 10.08
N LYS A 955 -11.32 -27.43 8.97
CA LYS A 955 -10.90 -26.03 8.78
C LYS A 955 -11.99 -25.08 8.29
N SER A 956 -12.97 -25.59 7.55
CA SER A 956 -13.92 -24.79 6.76
C SER A 956 -15.20 -25.60 6.57
N ILE A 957 -16.07 -25.63 7.60
CA ILE A 957 -17.25 -26.48 7.61
C ILE A 957 -18.34 -25.87 6.73
N SER A 958 -18.76 -26.63 5.72
CA SER A 958 -19.96 -26.35 4.93
C SER A 958 -21.22 -26.72 5.70
N GLU A 959 -21.28 -27.94 6.22
CA GLU A 959 -22.53 -28.53 6.73
C GLU A 959 -22.31 -29.55 7.85
N VAL A 960 -23.33 -29.72 8.70
CA VAL A 960 -23.44 -30.82 9.68
C VAL A 960 -24.84 -31.40 9.59
N GLU A 961 -24.94 -32.68 9.28
CA GLU A 961 -26.19 -33.44 9.24
C GLU A 961 -26.15 -34.58 10.27
N GLU A 962 -27.29 -34.87 10.90
CA GLU A 962 -27.39 -35.85 12.00
C GLU A 962 -28.25 -37.03 11.56
N LYS A 963 -27.66 -38.23 11.49
CA LYS A 963 -28.31 -39.43 10.95
C LYS A 963 -27.87 -40.67 11.72
N ASP A 964 -28.86 -41.47 12.12
CA ASP A 964 -28.71 -42.80 12.74
C ASP A 964 -27.75 -42.86 13.96
N GLY A 965 -27.74 -41.79 14.77
CA GLY A 965 -26.91 -41.66 15.98
C GLY A 965 -25.48 -41.14 15.73
N SER A 966 -25.17 -40.78 14.49
CA SER A 966 -23.89 -40.22 14.07
C SER A 966 -24.03 -38.82 13.47
N LEU A 967 -22.94 -38.05 13.56
CA LEU A 967 -22.81 -36.74 12.92
C LEU A 967 -21.95 -36.87 11.66
N TRP A 968 -22.49 -36.39 10.56
CA TRP A 968 -21.90 -36.34 9.23
C TRP A 968 -21.51 -34.90 8.92
N ILE A 969 -20.21 -34.63 8.82
CA ILE A 969 -19.68 -33.26 8.76
C ILE A 969 -18.90 -33.05 7.46
N GLY A 970 -19.20 -31.93 6.79
CA GLY A 970 -18.60 -31.52 5.52
C GLY A 970 -17.50 -30.47 5.64
N SER A 971 -16.62 -30.38 4.63
CA SER A 971 -15.46 -29.47 4.62
C SER A 971 -15.04 -29.07 3.20
N VAL A 972 -14.69 -27.80 2.97
CA VAL A 972 -14.60 -27.20 1.62
C VAL A 972 -13.14 -27.04 1.10
N GLN A 973 -12.12 -27.66 1.72
CA GLN A 973 -10.70 -27.46 1.34
C GLN A 973 -9.95 -28.72 0.86
N ILE A 974 -9.23 -28.58 -0.26
CA ILE A 974 -8.47 -29.68 -0.90
C ILE A 974 -7.06 -29.83 -0.30
N ARG A 975 -6.88 -30.87 0.52
CA ARG A 975 -6.03 -32.05 0.23
C ARG A 975 -5.97 -32.91 1.50
N ALA A 976 -6.84 -33.93 1.52
CA ALA A 976 -7.11 -34.86 2.62
C ALA A 976 -7.86 -34.26 3.83
N PRO A 977 -8.80 -35.02 4.44
CA PRO A 977 -9.85 -35.82 3.79
C PRO A 977 -11.25 -35.22 4.00
N PRO A 978 -12.27 -35.57 3.19
CA PRO A 978 -13.38 -34.65 2.96
C PRO A 978 -14.67 -34.94 3.74
N LEU A 979 -15.04 -36.22 3.95
CA LEU A 979 -16.17 -36.58 4.83
C LEU A 979 -15.67 -37.09 6.18
N THR A 980 -16.41 -36.74 7.24
CA THR A 980 -16.12 -37.18 8.62
C THR A 980 -17.37 -37.70 9.32
N HIS A 981 -17.27 -38.92 9.86
CA HIS A 981 -18.33 -39.63 10.56
C HIS A 981 -17.92 -39.84 12.03
N THR A 982 -18.75 -39.36 12.96
CA THR A 982 -18.47 -39.38 14.42
C THR A 982 -19.64 -40.01 15.18
N HIS A 983 -19.37 -41.05 15.98
CA HIS A 983 -20.39 -41.70 16.82
C HIS A 983 -20.62 -40.95 18.14
N ILE A 984 -21.88 -40.67 18.48
CA ILE A 984 -22.25 -40.03 19.75
C ILE A 984 -22.21 -41.07 20.88
N THR A 985 -21.09 -41.19 21.59
CA THR A 985 -20.99 -42.06 22.78
C THR A 985 -21.21 -41.29 24.08
N GLU A 986 -22.30 -41.60 24.80
CA GLU A 986 -22.58 -40.98 26.10
C GLU A 986 -21.74 -41.63 27.21
N LYS A 987 -20.82 -40.86 27.80
CA LYS A 987 -20.11 -41.23 29.04
C LYS A 987 -20.58 -40.33 30.20
N PRO A 988 -21.21 -40.89 31.26
CA PRO A 988 -21.68 -40.10 32.38
C PRO A 988 -20.49 -39.58 33.22
N ARG A 989 -20.57 -38.33 33.70
CA ARG A 989 -19.60 -37.79 34.66
C ARG A 989 -19.84 -38.39 36.04
N SER A 990 -18.86 -39.13 36.56
CA SER A 990 -18.85 -39.53 37.97
C SER A 990 -18.71 -38.30 38.88
N ARG A 991 -19.54 -38.23 39.94
CA ARG A 991 -19.36 -37.26 41.02
C ARG A 991 -18.22 -37.76 41.93
N ALA A 992 -17.23 -36.90 42.20
CA ALA A 992 -16.32 -37.13 43.31
C ALA A 992 -17.10 -37.01 44.63
N SER A 993 -17.01 -38.04 45.47
CA SER A 993 -17.64 -38.07 46.79
C SER A 993 -16.85 -37.23 47.79
N ALA A 994 -17.52 -36.35 48.53
CA ALA A 994 -16.93 -35.73 49.71
C ALA A 994 -16.91 -36.71 50.90
N SER A 995 -15.86 -36.66 51.70
CA SER A 995 -15.78 -37.22 53.05
C SER A 995 -15.06 -36.21 53.97
N PRO A 996 -15.36 -36.18 55.28
CA PRO A 996 -15.34 -34.92 56.05
C PRO A 996 -14.06 -34.65 56.84
N THR A 997 -14.01 -33.41 57.34
CA THR A 997 -13.08 -32.87 58.34
C THR A 997 -12.88 -33.74 59.58
N ILE A 998 -11.63 -33.87 60.02
CA ILE A 998 -11.17 -33.29 61.29
C ILE A 998 -9.97 -32.38 60.95
#